data_AF-A0A7S2WGV5-F1
#
_entry.id   AF-A0A7S2WGV5-F1
#
_cell.length_a   1.000
_cell.length_b   1.000
_cell.length_c   1.000
_cell.angle_alpha   90.00
_cell.angle_beta   90.00
_cell.angle_gamma   90.00
#
_symmetry.space_group_name_H-M   'P 1'
#
loop_
_entity.id
_entity.type
_entity.pdbx_description
1 polymer ?
#
loop_
_entity_poly.entity_id
_entity_poly.type
_entity_poly.pdbx_seq_one_letter_code
_entity_poly.pdbx_strand_id
1 'polypeptide(L)'
;MCEGSHAPLETRIDLGLKTVPTHEVPESDERFEKARYWVKYGNVKKVVAPLKKRVGGLDEAAWTPQGQESNIRLRRAFHDALGVNQIIFVFCDDLLQRVYQLPWWDDWKEELEPLFESIGVPTNRIIRCLLARLPCGVEIPTHHDTGFWATKSHRVHVPLFTSNQIGEEANEVVFKVGHNADKMERGVFAEGDVVELNNRAKHMVKNNWNSCRVHLIFDYVEPDYSLDRVVLSPGATVYQTRRAVYLDDKTGDGPSEYEAMCAQVRTTTEEERLQRSKEILNFIYQNCDVDKINFRAQCTRYVDGETGADEFLDYVLPVLGMKSFVKVFEEFDLPILITDPERQASLRKAYANMRLETPFFAVIGVMKCGTTSVYDYITQNPQVVRCRQKEPHFFDWQFEKVQAFKFSKKLRNEAEQAAGRACLDSSPVADKELLLKFMLAYPMDQLIANRHKTIVTGEATPSYLLGGQRLATRLKSIAPNVKLVVIMRDPVKRAYSQYQMTKDPTGTEEQKKRRGNVAGKSFELLIDEDLKALREIGVDGNAKIDSQTFEDKYLVNTPTGHGSHSYVGRGLYALQLKQWFKVFPREQFLFLKLDDLAKDVQSEMNKVFRFIGCDEYQIHDTEPKNSRKYEPMDPEIKKKLEAFYEPHNKELVELLGEHFKF
;
A
#
# COMPACT_ATOMS: atom_id res chain seq x y z
N MET A 1 -7.50 -42.49 -5.95
CA MET A 1 -8.27 -41.50 -5.19
C MET A 1 -8.06 -41.81 -3.72
N CYS A 2 -7.08 -41.16 -3.10
CA CYS A 2 -6.86 -41.25 -1.65
C CYS A 2 -7.15 -39.86 -1.09
N GLU A 3 -8.20 -39.77 -0.28
CA GLU A 3 -8.52 -38.61 0.53
C GLU A 3 -7.40 -38.43 1.57
N GLY A 4 -6.49 -37.50 1.31
CA GLY A 4 -5.50 -37.06 2.28
C GLY A 4 -6.20 -36.22 3.35
N SER A 5 -6.38 -36.78 4.53
CA SER A 5 -6.90 -36.07 5.70
C SER A 5 -6.03 -34.85 6.00
N HIS A 6 -6.52 -33.65 5.68
CA HIS A 6 -5.98 -32.42 6.23
C HIS A 6 -6.08 -32.49 7.75
N ALA A 7 -5.04 -32.06 8.48
CA ALA A 7 -5.19 -31.76 9.89
C ALA A 7 -6.36 -30.75 10.05
N PRO A 8 -7.32 -30.97 10.97
CA PRO A 8 -8.48 -30.10 11.11
C PRO A 8 -8.07 -28.62 11.27
N LEU A 9 -8.82 -27.71 10.64
CA LEU A 9 -8.61 -26.25 10.72
C LEU A 9 -8.49 -25.69 12.15
N GLU A 10 -9.02 -26.39 13.15
CA GLU A 10 -9.01 -26.01 14.57
C GLU A 10 -7.63 -26.15 15.27
N THR A 11 -6.61 -26.69 14.58
CA THR A 11 -5.28 -26.95 15.16
C THR A 11 -4.15 -26.09 14.59
N ARG A 12 -4.43 -25.05 13.79
CA ARG A 12 -3.40 -24.13 13.25
C ARG A 12 -3.50 -22.73 13.87
N ILE A 13 -2.42 -21.96 13.76
CA ILE A 13 -2.41 -20.55 14.14
C ILE A 13 -3.05 -19.76 13.00
N ASP A 14 -4.15 -19.07 13.29
CA ASP A 14 -4.87 -18.24 12.32
C ASP A 14 -3.98 -17.09 11.82
N LEU A 15 -3.79 -17.01 10.50
CA LEU A 15 -3.00 -15.96 9.84
C LEU A 15 -3.63 -14.57 10.02
N GLY A 16 -4.95 -14.47 10.21
CA GLY A 16 -5.62 -13.20 10.53
C GLY A 16 -5.09 -12.55 11.81
N LEU A 17 -4.64 -13.37 12.77
CA LEU A 17 -4.02 -12.92 14.02
C LEU A 17 -2.57 -12.41 13.83
N LYS A 18 -1.95 -12.66 12.67
CA LYS A 18 -0.57 -12.27 12.36
C LYS A 18 -0.46 -10.93 11.61
N THR A 19 -1.59 -10.24 11.41
CA THR A 19 -1.63 -8.93 10.73
C THR A 19 -0.92 -7.82 11.50
N VAL A 20 -0.92 -7.91 12.83
CA VAL A 20 -0.23 -6.99 13.74
C VAL A 20 0.77 -7.82 14.58
N PRO A 21 1.99 -7.32 14.84
CA PRO A 21 2.91 -7.99 15.75
C PRO A 21 2.25 -8.20 17.11
N THR A 22 2.37 -9.39 17.69
CA THR A 22 1.64 -9.73 18.93
C THR A 22 1.89 -8.73 20.05
N HIS A 23 3.13 -8.32 20.28
CA HIS A 23 3.51 -7.33 21.30
C HIS A 23 2.91 -5.92 21.12
N GLU A 24 2.30 -5.64 19.97
CA GLU A 24 1.58 -4.39 19.68
C GLU A 24 0.06 -4.55 19.81
N VAL A 25 -0.44 -5.78 20.04
CA VAL A 25 -1.87 -6.05 20.22
C VAL A 25 -2.28 -5.69 21.65
N PRO A 26 -3.22 -4.74 21.87
CA PRO A 26 -3.66 -4.38 23.22
C PRO A 26 -4.31 -5.56 23.95
N GLU A 27 -4.19 -5.64 25.27
CA GLU A 27 -4.80 -6.71 26.08
C GLU A 27 -6.35 -6.71 26.00
N SER A 28 -6.95 -5.56 25.69
CA SER A 28 -8.39 -5.41 25.49
C SER A 28 -8.88 -5.93 24.13
N ASP A 29 -7.97 -6.27 23.22
CA ASP A 29 -8.31 -6.74 21.88
C ASP A 29 -8.70 -8.23 21.93
N GLU A 30 -9.79 -8.62 21.28
CA GLU A 30 -10.23 -10.02 21.26
C GLU A 30 -9.17 -10.99 20.70
N ARG A 31 -8.23 -10.47 19.89
CA ARG A 31 -7.09 -11.25 19.35
C ARG A 31 -6.10 -11.63 20.44
N PHE A 32 -6.02 -10.89 21.54
CA PHE A 32 -5.09 -11.14 22.64
C PHE A 32 -5.37 -12.51 23.29
N GLU A 33 -6.62 -12.77 23.67
CA GLU A 33 -7.06 -14.04 24.28
C GLU A 33 -7.06 -15.21 23.28
N LYS A 34 -7.22 -14.92 21.98
CA LYS A 34 -7.24 -15.93 20.90
C LYS A 34 -5.85 -16.27 20.36
N ALA A 35 -4.82 -15.51 20.70
CA ALA A 35 -3.47 -15.68 20.18
C ALA A 35 -2.78 -16.92 20.77
N ARG A 36 -2.90 -18.07 20.08
CA ARG A 36 -2.01 -19.21 20.32
C ARG A 36 -0.59 -18.85 19.86
N TYR A 37 0.38 -18.83 20.79
CA TYR A 37 1.78 -18.53 20.46
C TYR A 37 2.49 -19.69 19.76
N TRP A 38 2.05 -20.92 20.04
CA TRP A 38 2.50 -22.13 19.37
C TRP A 38 1.43 -23.22 19.46
N VAL A 39 1.46 -24.16 18.53
CA VAL A 39 0.57 -25.33 18.51
C VAL A 39 1.35 -26.57 18.07
N LYS A 40 1.19 -27.68 18.79
CA LYS A 40 1.77 -28.96 18.41
C LYS A 40 0.76 -29.78 17.60
N TYR A 41 1.09 -30.09 16.35
CA TYR A 41 0.24 -30.87 15.45
C TYR A 41 0.34 -32.39 15.72
N GLY A 42 1.49 -32.85 16.20
CA GLY A 42 1.74 -34.28 16.40
C GLY A 42 3.22 -34.58 16.54
N ASN A 43 3.59 -35.85 16.36
CA ASN A 43 4.98 -36.32 16.36
C ASN A 43 5.24 -37.24 15.16
N VAL A 44 6.23 -36.88 14.36
CA VAL A 44 6.64 -37.51 13.10
C VAL A 44 8.01 -38.19 13.21
N LYS A 45 8.45 -38.55 14.41
CA LYS A 45 9.80 -39.08 14.68
C LYS A 45 10.21 -40.25 13.76
N LYS A 46 9.26 -41.12 13.39
CA LYS A 46 9.50 -42.23 12.44
C LYS A 46 9.68 -41.73 11.00
N VAL A 47 8.88 -40.74 10.59
CA VAL A 47 8.91 -40.15 9.23
C VAL A 47 10.22 -39.43 9.00
N VAL A 48 10.70 -38.65 9.99
CA VAL A 48 11.97 -37.91 9.88
C VAL A 48 13.21 -38.72 10.23
N ALA A 49 13.09 -40.04 10.47
CA ALA A 49 14.24 -40.88 10.81
C ALA A 49 15.32 -40.93 9.70
N PRO A 50 14.98 -41.04 8.40
CA PRO A 50 15.97 -40.94 7.32
C PRO A 50 16.68 -39.59 7.29
N LEU A 51 15.92 -38.49 7.39
CA LEU A 51 16.48 -37.13 7.47
C LEU A 51 17.42 -36.99 8.66
N LYS A 52 16.99 -37.43 9.86
CA LYS A 52 17.81 -37.41 11.08
C LYS A 52 19.11 -38.19 10.90
N LYS A 53 19.06 -39.36 10.26
CA LYS A 53 20.25 -40.19 9.96
C LYS A 53 21.22 -39.45 9.04
N ARG A 54 20.73 -38.82 7.97
CA ARG A 54 21.55 -38.03 7.03
C ARG A 54 22.19 -36.84 7.74
N VAL A 55 21.40 -36.07 8.49
CA VAL A 55 21.89 -34.91 9.26
C VAL A 55 22.94 -35.32 10.30
N GLY A 56 22.74 -36.44 11.01
CA GLY A 56 23.70 -36.95 11.99
C GLY A 56 25.00 -37.50 11.40
N GLY A 57 25.04 -37.75 10.09
CA GLY A 57 26.24 -38.18 9.36
C GLY A 57 26.98 -37.06 8.64
N LEU A 58 26.50 -35.81 8.71
CA LEU A 58 27.18 -34.66 8.12
C LEU A 58 28.47 -34.35 8.87
N ASP A 59 29.50 -33.95 8.12
CA ASP A 59 30.72 -33.39 8.70
C ASP A 59 30.49 -31.95 9.19
N GLU A 60 31.42 -31.43 9.98
CA GLU A 60 31.38 -30.03 10.43
C GLU A 60 31.44 -29.04 9.26
N ALA A 61 32.11 -29.42 8.15
CA ALA A 61 32.26 -28.57 6.98
C ALA A 61 30.90 -28.28 6.31
N ALA A 62 29.98 -29.25 6.25
CA ALA A 62 28.63 -29.09 5.69
C ALA A 62 27.82 -27.96 6.34
N TRP A 63 28.15 -27.57 7.57
CA TRP A 63 27.49 -26.49 8.33
C TRP A 63 28.14 -25.11 8.12
N THR A 64 29.18 -25.04 7.30
CA THR A 64 29.92 -23.81 6.98
C THR A 64 29.62 -23.36 5.54
N PRO A 65 29.76 -22.06 5.22
CA PRO A 65 29.64 -21.59 3.85
C PRO A 65 30.57 -22.29 2.86
N GLN A 66 31.75 -22.73 3.31
CA GLN A 66 32.74 -23.44 2.50
C GLN A 66 32.28 -24.85 2.11
N GLY A 67 31.62 -25.58 3.02
CA GLY A 67 31.10 -26.93 2.71
C GLY A 67 29.80 -26.96 1.91
N GLN A 68 29.22 -25.80 1.60
CA GLN A 68 27.95 -25.68 0.86
C GLN A 68 28.13 -25.12 -0.56
N GLU A 69 29.34 -25.21 -1.14
CA GLU A 69 29.64 -24.71 -2.49
C GLU A 69 28.76 -25.32 -3.59
N SER A 70 28.41 -26.60 -3.49
CA SER A 70 27.51 -27.29 -4.43
C SER A 70 26.05 -26.91 -4.24
N ASN A 71 25.70 -26.26 -3.14
CA ASN A 71 24.39 -25.68 -2.89
C ASN A 71 24.39 -24.24 -3.45
N ILE A 72 24.53 -23.26 -2.57
CA ILE A 72 24.85 -21.86 -2.88
C ILE A 72 25.62 -21.26 -1.69
N ARG A 73 26.43 -20.23 -1.92
CA ARG A 73 26.98 -19.41 -0.84
C ARG A 73 26.01 -18.27 -0.52
N LEU A 74 25.38 -18.32 0.65
CA LEU A 74 24.46 -17.29 1.11
C LEU A 74 25.10 -16.48 2.26
N ARG A 75 25.35 -15.18 2.08
CA ARG A 75 25.97 -14.32 3.11
C ARG A 75 24.91 -13.54 3.89
N ARG A 76 24.85 -13.67 5.23
CA ARG A 76 23.86 -12.99 6.10
C ARG A 76 24.52 -12.38 7.33
N ALA A 77 24.74 -11.06 7.31
CA ALA A 77 25.46 -10.34 8.36
C ALA A 77 25.00 -10.56 9.82
N PHE A 78 23.70 -10.83 10.07
CA PHE A 78 23.17 -10.97 11.44
C PHE A 78 23.31 -12.38 12.04
N HIS A 79 23.07 -13.43 11.25
CA HIS A 79 23.09 -14.81 11.77
C HIS A 79 24.52 -15.35 11.86
N ASP A 80 25.37 -14.94 10.92
CA ASP A 80 26.79 -15.29 10.90
C ASP A 80 27.51 -14.71 12.15
N ALA A 81 27.06 -13.53 12.62
CA ALA A 81 27.59 -12.89 13.82
C ALA A 81 27.18 -13.57 15.15
N LEU A 82 26.09 -14.34 15.15
CA LEU A 82 25.58 -15.05 16.34
C LEU A 82 26.06 -16.51 16.43
N GLY A 83 26.83 -17.00 15.44
CA GLY A 83 27.35 -18.37 15.44
C GLY A 83 26.31 -19.46 15.18
N VAL A 84 25.18 -19.12 14.53
CA VAL A 84 24.14 -20.10 14.15
C VAL A 84 24.48 -20.69 12.78
N ASN A 85 24.70 -22.00 12.70
CA ASN A 85 24.95 -22.68 11.43
C ASN A 85 23.63 -23.09 10.76
N GLN A 86 23.56 -23.01 9.43
CA GLN A 86 22.34 -23.28 8.68
C GLN A 86 22.62 -24.05 7.40
N ILE A 87 21.72 -24.97 7.03
CA ILE A 87 21.63 -25.51 5.65
C ILE A 87 20.29 -25.06 5.12
N ILE A 88 20.28 -24.34 3.99
CA ILE A 88 19.06 -23.76 3.42
C ILE A 88 18.71 -24.57 2.17
N PHE A 89 17.43 -24.85 1.99
CA PHE A 89 16.89 -25.49 0.80
C PHE A 89 15.96 -24.57 0.02
N VAL A 90 15.18 -23.76 0.73
CA VAL A 90 14.27 -22.78 0.15
C VAL A 90 14.30 -21.52 1.00
N PHE A 91 14.24 -20.34 0.38
CA PHE A 91 13.98 -19.09 1.09
C PHE A 91 13.19 -18.10 0.22
N CYS A 92 12.59 -17.10 0.83
CA CYS A 92 11.93 -15.99 0.13
C CYS A 92 12.52 -14.65 0.57
N ASP A 93 12.26 -13.60 -0.21
CA ASP A 93 12.52 -12.22 0.20
C ASP A 93 11.52 -11.74 1.28
N ASP A 94 11.82 -10.59 1.89
CA ASP A 94 11.04 -10.05 3.01
C ASP A 94 9.61 -9.66 2.62
N LEU A 95 9.36 -9.32 1.34
CA LEU A 95 8.07 -8.94 0.78
C LEU A 95 7.28 -10.11 0.19
N LEU A 96 7.84 -11.32 0.24
CA LEU A 96 7.28 -12.53 -0.37
C LEU A 96 7.01 -12.35 -1.88
N GLN A 97 7.86 -11.60 -2.57
CA GLN A 97 7.74 -11.39 -4.02
C GLN A 97 8.23 -12.60 -4.81
N ARG A 98 9.32 -13.24 -4.35
CA ARG A 98 9.94 -14.41 -4.96
C ARG A 98 10.32 -15.45 -3.91
N VAL A 99 10.24 -16.71 -4.33
CA VAL A 99 10.69 -17.88 -3.58
C VAL A 99 11.84 -18.51 -4.34
N TYR A 100 12.98 -18.66 -3.69
CA TYR A 100 14.20 -19.20 -4.25
C TYR A 100 14.40 -20.63 -3.78
N GLN A 101 14.48 -21.57 -4.72
CA GLN A 101 14.80 -22.97 -4.48
C GLN A 101 16.28 -23.20 -4.76
N LEU A 102 16.99 -23.76 -3.79
CA LEU A 102 18.41 -24.05 -3.88
C LEU A 102 18.65 -25.46 -4.42
N PRO A 103 19.83 -25.76 -5.01
CA PRO A 103 20.14 -27.07 -5.57
C PRO A 103 19.96 -28.23 -4.59
N TRP A 104 20.36 -28.08 -3.32
CA TRP A 104 20.21 -29.15 -2.33
C TRP A 104 18.75 -29.46 -1.98
N TRP A 105 17.77 -28.66 -2.41
CA TRP A 105 16.37 -29.03 -2.28
C TRP A 105 16.08 -30.34 -3.02
N ASP A 106 16.56 -30.48 -4.25
CA ASP A 106 16.33 -31.67 -5.05
C ASP A 106 17.15 -32.86 -4.53
N ASP A 107 18.39 -32.61 -4.08
CA ASP A 107 19.28 -33.63 -3.50
C ASP A 107 18.79 -34.22 -2.16
N TRP A 108 17.94 -33.49 -1.42
CA TRP A 108 17.39 -33.88 -0.11
C TRP A 108 15.89 -34.15 -0.16
N LYS A 109 15.31 -34.14 -1.37
CA LYS A 109 13.86 -34.22 -1.55
C LYS A 109 13.28 -35.52 -0.98
N GLU A 110 13.96 -36.64 -1.18
CA GLU A 110 13.51 -37.97 -0.70
C GLU A 110 13.36 -38.04 0.83
N GLU A 111 14.18 -37.29 1.58
CA GLU A 111 14.10 -37.24 3.04
C GLU A 111 13.17 -36.13 3.57
N LEU A 112 12.92 -35.09 2.77
CA LEU A 112 12.09 -33.94 3.17
C LEU A 112 10.61 -34.14 2.81
N GLU A 113 10.29 -34.66 1.62
CA GLU A 113 8.93 -34.78 1.10
C GLU A 113 7.99 -35.63 1.99
N PRO A 114 8.41 -36.78 2.55
CA PRO A 114 7.55 -37.59 3.42
C PRO A 114 7.05 -36.83 4.65
N LEU A 115 7.85 -35.89 5.18
CA LEU A 115 7.43 -35.03 6.29
C LEU A 115 6.26 -34.14 5.86
N PHE A 116 6.40 -33.43 4.73
CA PHE A 116 5.38 -32.50 4.26
C PHE A 116 4.08 -33.21 3.91
N GLU A 117 4.16 -34.39 3.29
CA GLU A 117 3.02 -35.26 3.02
C GLU A 117 2.31 -35.69 4.31
N SER A 118 3.07 -36.08 5.34
CA SER A 118 2.51 -36.54 6.62
C SER A 118 1.68 -35.50 7.36
N ILE A 119 1.88 -34.21 7.06
CA ILE A 119 1.14 -33.09 7.66
C ILE A 119 0.21 -32.38 6.66
N GLY A 120 0.10 -32.91 5.44
CA GLY A 120 -0.79 -32.39 4.40
C GLY A 120 -0.37 -31.02 3.85
N VAL A 121 0.94 -30.74 3.78
CA VAL A 121 1.49 -29.50 3.21
C VAL A 121 2.13 -29.82 1.84
N PRO A 122 1.61 -29.29 0.73
CA PRO A 122 2.23 -29.52 -0.58
C PRO A 122 3.60 -28.83 -0.69
N THR A 123 4.58 -29.52 -1.27
CA THR A 123 5.98 -29.04 -1.42
C THR A 123 6.09 -27.71 -2.16
N ASN A 124 5.23 -27.48 -3.15
CA ASN A 124 5.20 -26.23 -3.92
C ASN A 124 4.73 -25.01 -3.09
N ARG A 125 4.11 -25.21 -1.92
CA ARG A 125 3.68 -24.15 -0.99
C ARG A 125 4.75 -23.77 0.03
N ILE A 126 5.85 -24.51 0.10
CA ILE A 126 6.98 -24.22 1.00
C ILE A 126 7.72 -22.98 0.48
N ILE A 127 7.71 -21.89 1.23
CA ILE A 127 8.35 -20.62 0.86
C ILE A 127 9.72 -20.44 1.53
N ARG A 128 9.95 -21.16 2.63
CA ARG A 128 11.24 -21.23 3.34
C ARG A 128 11.41 -22.64 3.89
N CYS A 129 12.62 -23.20 3.82
CA CYS A 129 12.97 -24.49 4.40
C CYS A 129 14.46 -24.52 4.70
N LEU A 130 14.83 -24.79 5.94
CA LEU A 130 16.21 -24.82 6.39
C LEU A 130 16.40 -25.75 7.60
N LEU A 131 17.60 -26.29 7.75
CA LEU A 131 18.10 -26.87 8.99
C LEU A 131 18.85 -25.80 9.77
N ALA A 132 18.42 -25.51 10.99
CA ALA A 132 19.10 -24.60 11.91
C ALA A 132 19.84 -25.41 12.97
N ARG A 133 21.17 -25.30 12.99
CA ARG A 133 22.05 -25.88 14.02
C ARG A 133 22.52 -24.79 14.96
N LEU A 134 22.18 -24.96 16.24
CA LEU A 134 22.55 -24.07 17.33
C LEU A 134 23.59 -24.78 18.21
N PRO A 135 24.87 -24.36 18.19
CA PRO A 135 25.92 -24.94 19.02
C PRO A 135 25.67 -24.78 20.53
N CYS A 136 26.42 -25.52 21.35
CA CYS A 136 26.41 -25.37 22.82
C CYS A 136 26.82 -23.95 23.22
N GLY A 137 26.11 -23.37 24.19
CA GLY A 137 26.34 -22.03 24.72
C GLY A 137 25.76 -20.88 23.89
N VAL A 138 25.22 -21.15 22.70
CA VAL A 138 24.70 -20.11 21.81
C VAL A 138 23.27 -19.73 22.18
N GLU A 139 23.01 -18.42 22.22
CA GLU A 139 21.72 -17.82 22.51
C GLU A 139 21.25 -16.99 21.31
N ILE A 140 20.01 -17.22 20.88
CA ILE A 140 19.28 -16.31 20.02
C ILE A 140 18.42 -15.45 20.94
N PRO A 141 18.72 -14.14 21.07
CA PRO A 141 18.05 -13.27 22.02
C PRO A 141 16.58 -13.08 21.65
N THR A 142 15.81 -12.52 22.59
CA THR A 142 14.38 -12.24 22.40
C THR A 142 14.13 -11.34 21.20
N HIS A 143 13.48 -11.89 20.18
CA HIS A 143 13.15 -11.19 18.94
C HIS A 143 11.77 -11.63 18.44
N HIS A 144 11.35 -11.09 17.31
CA HIS A 144 10.20 -11.56 16.54
C HIS A 144 10.50 -11.34 15.07
N ASP A 145 9.79 -12.02 14.19
CA ASP A 145 9.99 -11.84 12.76
C ASP A 145 9.28 -10.58 12.26
N THR A 146 9.98 -9.82 11.41
CA THR A 146 9.52 -8.51 10.91
C THR A 146 9.15 -8.50 9.44
N GLY A 147 9.50 -9.54 8.67
CA GLY A 147 9.21 -9.62 7.23
C GLY A 147 7.71 -9.70 6.94
N PHE A 148 7.27 -9.20 5.78
CA PHE A 148 5.88 -9.30 5.33
C PHE A 148 5.44 -10.76 5.17
N TRP A 149 6.34 -11.63 4.67
CA TRP A 149 6.07 -13.07 4.57
C TRP A 149 5.60 -13.69 5.90
N ALA A 150 6.06 -13.15 7.04
CA ALA A 150 5.68 -13.66 8.36
C ALA A 150 4.18 -13.45 8.68
N THR A 151 3.54 -12.47 8.02
CA THR A 151 2.09 -12.24 8.11
C THR A 151 1.27 -13.20 7.26
N LYS A 152 1.91 -13.89 6.29
CA LYS A 152 1.26 -14.71 5.28
C LYS A 152 1.55 -16.20 5.43
N SER A 153 2.44 -16.58 6.34
CA SER A 153 2.92 -17.96 6.45
C SER A 153 2.68 -18.61 7.82
N HIS A 154 2.58 -19.93 7.77
CA HIS A 154 2.69 -20.81 8.93
C HIS A 154 4.14 -21.20 9.10
N ARG A 155 4.71 -20.97 10.29
CA ARG A 155 6.08 -21.37 10.62
C ARG A 155 6.05 -22.67 11.41
N VAL A 156 6.67 -23.71 10.89
CA VAL A 156 6.74 -25.02 11.53
C VAL A 156 8.16 -25.39 11.88
N HIS A 157 8.35 -25.87 13.10
CA HIS A 157 9.59 -26.40 13.62
C HIS A 157 9.44 -27.91 13.86
N VAL A 158 10.44 -28.66 13.41
CA VAL A 158 10.57 -30.10 13.66
C VAL A 158 11.94 -30.37 14.29
N PRO A 159 12.02 -30.63 15.60
CA PRO A 159 13.27 -30.94 16.28
C PRO A 159 13.84 -32.26 15.79
N LEU A 160 15.07 -32.26 15.28
CA LEU A 160 15.79 -33.48 14.88
C LEU A 160 16.74 -33.96 15.99
N PHE A 161 17.44 -33.02 16.61
CA PHE A 161 18.35 -33.25 17.73
C PHE A 161 18.13 -32.15 18.77
N THR A 162 17.66 -32.52 19.97
CA THR A 162 17.42 -31.58 21.07
C THR A 162 17.28 -32.32 22.39
N SER A 163 17.59 -31.65 23.51
CA SER A 163 17.32 -32.18 24.84
C SER A 163 15.90 -31.82 25.30
N ASN A 164 15.22 -32.80 25.92
CA ASN A 164 13.83 -32.70 26.36
C ASN A 164 13.68 -32.79 27.88
N GLN A 165 14.74 -32.52 28.65
CA GLN A 165 14.67 -32.65 30.11
C GLN A 165 13.71 -31.62 30.74
N ILE A 166 12.93 -32.08 31.72
CA ILE A 166 11.91 -31.35 32.49
C ILE A 166 12.27 -31.49 33.98
N GLY A 167 12.17 -30.43 34.79
CA GLY A 167 12.59 -30.40 36.21
C GLY A 167 13.78 -29.46 36.49
N GLU A 168 14.51 -29.66 37.59
CA GLU A 168 15.66 -28.80 37.99
C GLU A 168 16.86 -28.88 37.01
N GLU A 169 16.92 -29.93 36.19
CA GLU A 169 17.87 -30.09 35.06
C GLU A 169 17.34 -29.50 33.73
N ALA A 170 16.17 -28.86 33.72
CA ALA A 170 15.48 -28.38 32.51
C ALA A 170 16.06 -27.11 31.87
N ASN A 171 17.33 -26.80 32.12
CA ASN A 171 17.99 -25.64 31.55
C ASN A 171 18.82 -25.96 30.30
N GLU A 172 18.92 -27.22 29.88
CA GLU A 172 19.74 -27.61 28.72
C GLU A 172 19.27 -26.94 27.41
N VAL A 173 17.98 -26.96 27.09
CA VAL A 173 17.44 -26.18 25.97
C VAL A 173 16.28 -25.34 26.48
N VAL A 174 16.43 -24.02 26.40
CA VAL A 174 15.42 -23.05 26.82
C VAL A 174 14.86 -22.39 25.58
N PHE A 175 13.69 -22.83 25.13
CA PHE A 175 12.92 -22.17 24.09
C PHE A 175 11.75 -21.45 24.74
N LYS A 176 11.59 -20.14 24.49
CA LYS A 176 10.44 -19.38 24.99
C LYS A 176 9.71 -18.64 23.88
N VAL A 177 8.40 -18.51 24.03
CA VAL A 177 7.55 -17.74 23.12
C VAL A 177 6.41 -17.09 23.91
N GLY A 178 6.01 -15.87 23.54
CA GLY A 178 4.85 -15.22 24.13
C GLY A 178 4.55 -13.85 23.56
N HIS A 179 3.63 -13.15 24.21
CA HIS A 179 3.12 -11.86 23.77
C HIS A 179 4.21 -10.77 23.75
N ASN A 180 4.92 -10.64 24.85
CA ASN A 180 6.02 -9.69 25.03
C ASN A 180 7.16 -10.37 25.81
N ALA A 181 8.26 -9.65 26.07
CA ALA A 181 9.43 -10.22 26.74
C ALA A 181 9.14 -10.72 28.18
N ASP A 182 8.16 -10.12 28.85
CA ASP A 182 7.80 -10.43 30.24
C ASP A 182 6.81 -11.61 30.33
N LYS A 183 5.98 -11.80 29.30
CA LYS A 183 4.94 -12.84 29.23
C LYS A 183 5.31 -13.98 28.27
N MET A 184 6.57 -14.42 28.27
CA MET A 184 7.00 -15.57 27.49
C MET A 184 6.94 -16.88 28.28
N GLU A 185 6.37 -17.90 27.66
CA GLU A 185 6.26 -19.25 28.23
C GLU A 185 7.30 -20.17 27.62
N ARG A 186 7.76 -21.15 28.40
CA ARG A 186 8.73 -22.14 27.93
C ARG A 186 8.03 -23.21 27.10
N GLY A 187 8.45 -23.37 25.85
CA GLY A 187 8.06 -24.49 24.99
C GLY A 187 9.00 -25.68 25.19
N VAL A 188 8.45 -26.90 25.28
CA VAL A 188 9.22 -28.15 25.30
C VAL A 188 8.89 -28.93 24.03
N PHE A 189 9.86 -29.02 23.11
CA PHE A 189 9.66 -29.63 21.80
C PHE A 189 10.50 -30.90 21.68
N ALA A 190 9.86 -32.05 21.75
CA ALA A 190 10.54 -33.34 21.65
C ALA A 190 10.99 -33.64 20.21
N GLU A 191 11.98 -34.54 20.08
CA GLU A 191 12.41 -34.98 18.75
C GLU A 191 11.24 -35.54 17.94
N GLY A 192 11.10 -35.04 16.72
CA GLY A 192 10.01 -35.37 15.81
C GLY A 192 8.70 -34.64 16.12
N ASP A 193 8.60 -33.79 17.15
CA ASP A 193 7.40 -32.97 17.32
C ASP A 193 7.21 -32.04 16.13
N VAL A 194 5.98 -31.91 15.64
CA VAL A 194 5.62 -30.91 14.63
C VAL A 194 4.97 -29.75 15.35
N VAL A 195 5.68 -28.63 15.43
CA VAL A 195 5.23 -27.47 16.19
C VAL A 195 5.12 -26.27 15.27
N GLU A 196 3.90 -25.76 15.12
CA GLU A 196 3.69 -24.44 14.54
C GLU A 196 3.99 -23.36 15.58
N LEU A 197 4.77 -22.37 15.19
CA LEU A 197 5.08 -21.19 16.00
C LEU A 197 4.45 -19.95 15.37
N ASN A 198 3.90 -19.08 16.20
CA ASN A 198 3.56 -17.74 15.80
C ASN A 198 4.86 -16.96 15.67
N ASN A 199 5.42 -16.91 14.46
CA ASN A 199 6.61 -16.14 14.10
C ASN A 199 6.52 -14.64 14.42
N ARG A 200 5.31 -14.10 14.61
CA ARG A 200 5.06 -12.71 15.04
C ARG A 200 4.99 -12.54 16.57
N ALA A 201 5.11 -13.64 17.32
CA ALA A 201 5.30 -13.64 18.76
C ALA A 201 6.74 -13.35 19.15
N LYS A 202 6.95 -12.75 20.33
CA LYS A 202 8.30 -12.66 20.89
C LYS A 202 8.78 -14.06 21.19
N HIS A 203 9.98 -14.41 20.73
CA HIS A 203 10.57 -15.71 20.95
C HIS A 203 12.08 -15.64 21.11
N MET A 204 12.62 -16.64 21.80
CA MET A 204 14.05 -16.78 22.06
C MET A 204 14.42 -18.25 22.21
N VAL A 205 15.69 -18.57 21.99
CA VAL A 205 16.22 -19.89 22.29
C VAL A 205 17.64 -19.82 22.82
N LYS A 206 17.91 -20.57 23.88
CA LYS A 206 19.24 -20.77 24.44
C LYS A 206 19.56 -22.25 24.49
N ASN A 207 20.73 -22.61 23.96
CA ASN A 207 21.23 -23.98 24.01
C ASN A 207 22.33 -24.10 25.07
N ASN A 208 21.99 -24.49 26.29
CA ASN A 208 22.95 -24.84 27.34
C ASN A 208 23.30 -26.34 27.34
N TRP A 209 22.72 -27.13 26.43
CA TRP A 209 23.02 -28.54 26.28
C TRP A 209 24.45 -28.71 25.79
N ASN A 210 25.13 -29.79 26.21
CA ASN A 210 26.50 -30.10 25.83
C ASN A 210 26.67 -30.56 24.37
N SER A 211 25.63 -30.43 23.54
CA SER A 211 25.61 -30.81 22.14
C SER A 211 24.86 -29.79 21.29
N CYS A 212 24.92 -29.97 19.97
CA CYS A 212 24.25 -29.10 19.01
C CYS A 212 22.75 -29.41 18.95
N ARG A 213 21.92 -28.37 19.08
CA ARG A 213 20.49 -28.46 18.79
C ARG A 213 20.26 -28.26 17.29
N VAL A 214 19.55 -29.19 16.64
CA VAL A 214 19.21 -29.08 15.22
C VAL A 214 17.71 -29.19 15.01
N HIS A 215 17.13 -28.17 14.39
CA HIS A 215 15.72 -28.15 13.98
C HIS A 215 15.61 -28.00 12.48
N LEU A 216 14.72 -28.77 11.85
CA LEU A 216 14.19 -28.39 10.54
C LEU A 216 13.13 -27.30 10.77
N ILE A 217 13.24 -26.20 10.05
CA ILE A 217 12.31 -25.07 10.11
C ILE A 217 11.84 -24.79 8.69
N PHE A 218 10.53 -24.73 8.51
CA PHE A 218 9.96 -24.34 7.22
C PHE A 218 8.74 -23.44 7.40
N ASP A 219 8.53 -22.60 6.40
CA ASP A 219 7.40 -21.70 6.28
C ASP A 219 6.59 -22.09 5.05
N TYR A 220 5.26 -22.14 5.18
CA TYR A 220 4.35 -22.41 4.06
C TYR A 220 3.14 -21.47 4.07
N VAL A 221 2.52 -21.30 2.91
CA VAL A 221 1.39 -20.38 2.69
C VAL A 221 0.13 -21.12 2.24
N GLU A 222 -1.03 -20.55 2.54
CA GLU A 222 -2.35 -21.10 2.16
C GLU A 222 -2.50 -21.28 0.64
N PRO A 223 -3.23 -22.29 0.13
CA PRO A 223 -3.24 -22.66 -1.29
C PRO A 223 -3.55 -21.52 -2.29
N ASP A 224 -4.31 -20.51 -1.87
CA ASP A 224 -4.76 -19.38 -2.68
C ASP A 224 -3.70 -18.29 -2.89
N TYR A 225 -2.61 -18.28 -2.11
CA TYR A 225 -1.55 -17.28 -2.25
C TYR A 225 -0.72 -17.52 -3.53
N SER A 226 -0.59 -16.52 -4.40
CA SER A 226 0.21 -16.63 -5.63
C SER A 226 1.71 -16.60 -5.32
N LEU A 227 2.50 -17.50 -5.91
CA LEU A 227 3.94 -17.61 -5.68
C LEU A 227 4.71 -17.55 -7.01
N ASP A 228 5.77 -16.75 -7.04
CA ASP A 228 6.79 -16.75 -8.10
C ASP A 228 8.03 -17.50 -7.58
N ARG A 229 8.34 -18.66 -8.19
CA ARG A 229 9.44 -19.53 -7.73
C ARG A 229 10.59 -19.52 -8.74
N VAL A 230 11.79 -19.21 -8.25
CA VAL A 230 13.05 -19.21 -8.99
C VAL A 230 13.89 -20.39 -8.52
N VAL A 231 14.30 -21.27 -9.45
CA VAL A 231 15.22 -22.37 -9.16
C VAL A 231 16.65 -21.88 -9.44
N LEU A 232 17.53 -22.02 -8.46
CA LEU A 232 18.93 -21.59 -8.56
C LEU A 232 19.83 -22.71 -9.07
N SER A 233 20.89 -22.33 -9.78
CA SER A 233 21.90 -23.25 -10.28
C SER A 233 23.02 -23.48 -9.26
N PRO A 234 23.62 -24.69 -9.19
CA PRO A 234 24.79 -24.96 -8.36
C PRO A 234 25.92 -23.94 -8.54
N GLY A 235 26.52 -23.53 -7.42
CA GLY A 235 27.65 -22.59 -7.41
C GLY A 235 27.29 -21.11 -7.56
N ALA A 236 25.99 -20.76 -7.63
CA ALA A 236 25.57 -19.37 -7.54
C ALA A 236 25.91 -18.77 -6.15
N THR A 237 26.41 -17.54 -6.12
CA THR A 237 26.52 -16.77 -4.87
C THR A 237 25.29 -15.87 -4.77
N VAL A 238 24.65 -15.89 -3.60
CA VAL A 238 23.45 -15.10 -3.35
C VAL A 238 23.69 -14.16 -2.18
N TYR A 239 23.53 -12.86 -2.45
CA TYR A 239 23.62 -11.83 -1.42
C TYR A 239 22.21 -11.51 -0.95
N GLN A 240 21.89 -11.92 0.28
CA GLN A 240 20.62 -11.59 0.91
C GLN A 240 20.81 -10.46 1.91
N THR A 241 20.34 -9.26 1.56
CA THR A 241 20.17 -8.18 2.52
C THR A 241 18.85 -8.34 3.28
N ARG A 242 18.57 -7.43 4.22
CA ARG A 242 17.29 -7.42 4.94
C ARG A 242 16.08 -7.16 4.01
N ARG A 243 16.29 -6.68 2.77
CA ARG A 243 15.19 -6.29 1.86
C ARG A 243 15.33 -6.79 0.42
N ALA A 244 16.49 -7.29 0.00
CA ALA A 244 16.74 -7.71 -1.37
C ALA A 244 17.61 -8.97 -1.44
N VAL A 245 17.49 -9.69 -2.56
CA VAL A 245 18.24 -10.89 -2.89
C VAL A 245 18.88 -10.68 -4.25
N TYR A 246 20.21 -10.68 -4.30
CA TYR A 246 20.99 -10.52 -5.53
C TYR A 246 21.62 -11.86 -5.91
N LEU A 247 21.54 -12.21 -7.19
CA LEU A 247 22.18 -13.39 -7.77
C LEU A 247 23.49 -12.94 -8.42
N ASP A 248 24.58 -13.65 -8.16
CA ASP A 248 25.87 -13.48 -8.83
C ASP A 248 25.94 -14.41 -10.05
N ASP A 249 25.19 -14.07 -11.09
CA ASP A 249 25.18 -14.75 -12.37
C ASP A 249 26.20 -14.13 -13.32
N LYS A 250 27.49 -14.41 -13.09
CA LYS A 250 28.61 -14.23 -14.06
C LYS A 250 28.66 -12.88 -14.81
N THR A 251 28.20 -11.79 -14.21
CA THR A 251 28.42 -10.44 -14.74
C THR A 251 29.14 -9.60 -13.71
N GLY A 252 30.44 -9.86 -13.50
CA GLY A 252 31.48 -8.87 -13.14
C GLY A 252 31.33 -7.96 -11.92
N ASP A 253 30.20 -7.94 -11.23
CA ASP A 253 29.88 -6.97 -10.18
C ASP A 253 29.73 -7.74 -8.86
N GLY A 254 30.87 -8.08 -8.26
CA GLY A 254 30.92 -8.37 -6.82
C GLY A 254 30.41 -7.14 -6.03
N PRO A 255 30.17 -7.28 -4.71
CA PRO A 255 29.72 -6.15 -3.91
C PRO A 255 30.67 -4.98 -4.11
N SER A 256 30.11 -3.82 -4.49
CA SER A 256 30.93 -2.62 -4.64
C SER A 256 31.70 -2.38 -3.34
N GLU A 257 32.88 -1.77 -3.41
CA GLU A 257 33.76 -1.49 -2.26
C GLU A 257 32.98 -0.85 -1.08
N TYR A 258 31.90 -0.13 -1.40
CA TYR A 258 30.88 0.42 -0.51
C TYR A 258 30.08 -0.60 0.33
N GLU A 259 29.62 -1.69 -0.27
CA GLU A 259 28.76 -2.68 0.40
C GLU A 259 29.55 -3.47 1.45
N ALA A 260 30.86 -3.64 1.23
CA ALA A 260 31.80 -4.12 2.24
C ALA A 260 32.00 -3.10 3.38
N MET A 261 32.02 -1.80 3.09
CA MET A 261 32.15 -0.74 4.09
C MET A 261 30.91 -0.62 4.99
N CYS A 262 29.70 -0.70 4.42
CA CYS A 262 28.43 -0.61 5.18
C CYS A 262 28.19 -1.79 6.13
N ALA A 263 28.67 -2.98 5.76
CA ALA A 263 28.60 -4.16 6.62
C ALA A 263 29.41 -4.00 7.93
N GLN A 264 30.50 -3.24 7.90
CA GLN A 264 31.41 -3.03 9.04
C GLN A 264 30.95 -1.92 10.00
N VAL A 265 30.11 -0.98 9.57
CA VAL A 265 29.51 0.06 10.45
C VAL A 265 28.62 -0.55 11.54
N ARG A 266 28.04 -1.72 11.25
CA ARG A 266 27.06 -2.37 12.13
C ARG A 266 27.72 -3.17 13.27
N THR A 267 29.04 -3.31 13.27
CA THR A 267 29.81 -4.15 14.21
C THR A 267 30.72 -3.37 15.15
N THR A 268 30.66 -2.04 15.19
CA THR A 268 31.60 -1.19 15.94
C THR A 268 30.91 -0.28 16.98
N THR A 269 31.73 0.25 17.89
CA THR A 269 31.34 1.13 19.01
C THR A 269 30.80 2.49 18.53
N GLU A 270 30.13 3.25 19.41
CA GLU A 270 29.44 4.50 19.05
C GLU A 270 30.38 5.59 18.48
N GLU A 271 31.63 5.67 18.96
CA GLU A 271 32.68 6.57 18.43
C GLU A 271 33.18 6.16 17.04
N GLU A 272 33.29 4.86 16.75
CA GLU A 272 33.78 4.33 15.47
C GLU A 272 32.76 4.49 14.33
N ARG A 273 31.46 4.52 14.66
CA ARG A 273 30.37 4.74 13.69
C ARG A 273 30.45 6.10 13.02
N LEU A 274 30.83 7.15 13.75
CA LEU A 274 30.92 8.50 13.20
C LEU A 274 32.08 8.62 12.19
N GLN A 275 33.23 8.03 12.50
CA GLN A 275 34.39 8.01 11.60
C GLN A 275 34.11 7.20 10.33
N ARG A 276 33.47 6.03 10.46
CA ARG A 276 33.15 5.17 9.31
C ARG A 276 32.03 5.74 8.43
N SER A 277 31.08 6.45 9.03
CA SER A 277 30.05 7.21 8.28
C SER A 277 30.67 8.32 7.44
N LYS A 278 31.72 9.01 7.95
CA LYS A 278 32.50 10.00 7.18
C LYS A 278 33.24 9.37 5.99
N GLU A 279 33.72 8.13 6.11
CA GLU A 279 34.42 7.40 5.05
C GLU A 279 33.48 6.91 3.93
N ILE A 280 32.29 6.42 4.30
CA ILE A 280 31.21 6.06 3.37
C ILE A 280 30.72 7.28 2.59
N LEU A 281 30.53 8.42 3.26
CA LEU A 281 30.16 9.67 2.61
C LEU A 281 31.26 10.14 1.64
N ASN A 282 32.54 9.92 1.95
CA ASN A 282 33.67 10.19 1.05
C ASN A 282 33.70 9.23 -0.17
N PHE A 283 33.31 7.96 -0.01
CA PHE A 283 33.19 7.04 -1.13
C PHE A 283 32.08 7.46 -2.10
N ILE A 284 30.90 7.85 -1.57
CA ILE A 284 29.79 8.39 -2.37
C ILE A 284 30.24 9.67 -3.10
N TYR A 285 31.01 10.54 -2.44
CA TYR A 285 31.60 11.75 -3.02
C TYR A 285 32.55 11.48 -4.21
N GLN A 286 33.31 10.38 -4.18
CA GLN A 286 34.24 10.04 -5.26
C GLN A 286 33.53 9.46 -6.50
N ASN A 287 32.32 8.93 -6.34
CA ASN A 287 31.60 8.16 -7.37
C ASN A 287 30.32 8.83 -7.89
N CYS A 288 29.96 10.02 -7.40
CA CYS A 288 28.85 10.83 -7.92
C CYS A 288 29.35 12.06 -8.68
N ASP A 289 28.79 12.30 -9.87
CA ASP A 289 29.18 13.38 -10.79
C ASP A 289 28.42 14.68 -10.46
N VAL A 290 28.70 15.26 -9.28
CA VAL A 290 28.02 16.49 -8.80
C VAL A 290 28.98 17.44 -8.10
N ASP A 291 28.62 18.73 -8.06
CA ASP A 291 29.47 19.83 -7.58
C ASP A 291 29.95 19.60 -6.12
N LYS A 292 31.24 19.24 -6.01
CA LYS A 292 31.76 18.31 -5.00
C LYS A 292 31.82 18.90 -3.59
N ILE A 293 32.11 20.19 -3.45
CA ILE A 293 32.40 20.83 -2.14
C ILE A 293 31.13 20.95 -1.26
N ASN A 294 29.97 20.99 -1.89
CA ASN A 294 28.77 21.58 -1.30
C ASN A 294 27.82 20.50 -0.75
N PHE A 295 27.83 19.30 -1.35
CA PHE A 295 27.13 18.10 -0.85
C PHE A 295 27.71 17.57 0.47
N ARG A 296 29.05 17.51 0.60
CA ARG A 296 29.72 17.04 1.81
C ARG A 296 29.38 17.91 3.02
N ALA A 297 29.41 19.23 2.83
CA ALA A 297 29.02 20.19 3.85
C ALA A 297 27.59 19.94 4.34
N GLN A 298 26.62 19.75 3.44
CA GLN A 298 25.22 19.59 3.82
C GLN A 298 24.91 18.25 4.51
N CYS A 299 25.55 17.15 4.06
CA CYS A 299 25.49 15.88 4.80
C CYS A 299 26.09 16.01 6.20
N THR A 300 27.19 16.76 6.34
CA THR A 300 27.87 16.97 7.63
C THR A 300 27.00 17.84 8.55
N ARG A 301 26.45 18.94 8.04
CA ARG A 301 25.51 19.82 8.76
C ARG A 301 24.26 19.09 9.23
N TYR A 302 23.73 18.15 8.45
CA TYR A 302 22.58 17.35 8.86
C TYR A 302 22.92 16.33 9.95
N VAL A 303 24.10 15.71 9.87
CA VAL A 303 24.62 14.77 10.87
C VAL A 303 24.99 15.47 12.18
N ASP A 304 25.71 16.60 12.12
CA ASP A 304 26.15 17.40 13.27
C ASP A 304 25.01 18.22 13.88
N GLY A 305 23.94 18.36 13.12
CA GLY A 305 22.66 18.77 13.62
C GLY A 305 22.23 20.20 13.38
N GLU A 306 23.00 20.89 12.55
CA GLU A 306 22.81 22.26 12.12
C GLU A 306 21.65 22.44 11.13
N THR A 307 21.18 21.36 10.48
CA THR A 307 20.03 21.39 9.55
C THR A 307 18.99 20.33 9.90
N GLY A 308 17.73 20.60 9.52
CA GLY A 308 16.60 19.68 9.68
C GLY A 308 16.47 18.69 8.51
N ALA A 309 15.67 17.63 8.69
CA ALA A 309 15.47 16.58 7.69
C ALA A 309 14.93 17.10 6.36
N ASP A 310 13.96 18.03 6.42
CA ASP A 310 13.37 18.64 5.22
C ASP A 310 14.39 19.49 4.46
N GLU A 311 15.15 20.32 5.16
CA GLU A 311 16.18 21.20 4.57
C GLU A 311 17.32 20.38 3.94
N PHE A 312 17.70 19.27 4.58
CA PHE A 312 18.66 18.32 4.03
C PHE A 312 18.15 17.66 2.74
N LEU A 313 16.90 17.19 2.72
CA LEU A 313 16.31 16.56 1.53
C LEU A 313 16.14 17.55 0.37
N ASP A 314 15.82 18.83 0.63
CA ASP A 314 15.74 19.89 -0.39
C ASP A 314 17.05 20.11 -1.13
N TYR A 315 18.15 19.98 -0.40
CA TYR A 315 19.46 20.17 -0.97
C TYR A 315 19.90 18.94 -1.77
N VAL A 316 19.66 17.75 -1.22
CA VAL A 316 20.22 16.51 -1.76
C VAL A 316 19.43 15.98 -2.97
N LEU A 317 18.11 16.14 -3.00
CA LEU A 317 17.25 15.62 -4.07
C LEU A 317 17.54 16.22 -5.46
N PRO A 318 17.75 17.55 -5.62
CA PRO A 318 18.12 18.13 -6.92
C PRO A 318 19.52 17.72 -7.39
N VAL A 319 20.44 17.48 -6.44
CA VAL A 319 21.84 17.11 -6.68
C VAL A 319 21.94 15.67 -7.16
N LEU A 320 21.26 14.73 -6.50
CA LEU A 320 21.31 13.31 -6.87
C LEU A 320 20.25 12.92 -7.91
N GLY A 321 19.16 13.68 -8.01
CA GLY A 321 17.96 13.30 -8.76
C GLY A 321 17.17 12.21 -8.01
N MET A 322 15.84 12.18 -8.16
CA MET A 322 14.99 11.31 -7.33
C MET A 322 15.27 9.80 -7.52
N LYS A 323 15.58 9.35 -8.73
CA LYS A 323 15.92 7.93 -8.97
C LYS A 323 17.20 7.54 -8.25
N SER A 324 18.26 8.35 -8.37
CA SER A 324 19.52 8.09 -7.68
C SER A 324 19.40 8.32 -6.18
N PHE A 325 18.55 9.25 -5.73
CA PHE A 325 18.31 9.45 -4.31
C PHE A 325 17.50 8.33 -3.68
N VAL A 326 16.45 7.81 -4.34
CA VAL A 326 15.72 6.62 -3.87
C VAL A 326 16.67 5.43 -3.84
N LYS A 327 17.50 5.27 -4.88
CA LYS A 327 18.57 4.29 -4.89
C LYS A 327 19.51 4.47 -3.68
N VAL A 328 20.01 5.68 -3.43
CA VAL A 328 20.83 6.06 -2.27
C VAL A 328 20.11 5.87 -0.92
N PHE A 329 18.81 6.13 -0.85
CA PHE A 329 18.05 6.01 0.38
C PHE A 329 17.71 4.55 0.70
N GLU A 330 17.37 3.76 -0.32
CA GLU A 330 16.92 2.37 -0.20
C GLU A 330 18.06 1.36 -0.24
N GLU A 331 19.00 1.48 -1.18
CA GLU A 331 20.17 0.59 -1.30
C GLU A 331 21.27 0.97 -0.30
N PHE A 332 21.46 2.26 -0.02
CA PHE A 332 22.58 2.76 0.79
C PHE A 332 22.16 3.12 2.24
N ASP A 333 20.89 2.91 2.61
CA ASP A 333 20.28 3.13 3.93
C ASP A 333 20.82 4.38 4.61
N LEU A 334 20.66 5.54 3.95
CA LEU A 334 21.14 6.84 4.43
C LEU A 334 20.86 7.12 5.92
N PRO A 335 19.70 6.71 6.50
CA PRO A 335 19.46 6.80 7.94
C PRO A 335 20.46 6.02 8.82
N ILE A 336 21.03 4.90 8.37
CA ILE A 336 22.04 4.15 9.14
C ILE A 336 23.32 4.96 9.40
N LEU A 337 23.63 5.95 8.57
CA LEU A 337 24.80 6.82 8.73
C LEU A 337 24.57 7.93 9.78
N ILE A 338 23.36 8.04 10.31
CA ILE A 338 22.96 9.02 11.32
C ILE A 338 22.88 8.28 12.65
N THR A 339 23.73 8.60 13.61
CA THR A 339 23.78 7.90 14.91
C THR A 339 22.59 8.25 15.81
N ASP A 340 21.92 9.37 15.56
CA ASP A 340 20.76 9.87 16.32
C ASP A 340 19.42 9.25 15.83
N PRO A 341 18.72 8.44 16.67
CA PRO A 341 17.45 7.81 16.33
C PRO A 341 16.30 8.79 16.02
N GLU A 342 16.26 9.97 16.66
CA GLU A 342 15.21 10.96 16.41
C GLU A 342 15.41 11.60 15.04
N ARG A 343 16.66 11.86 14.65
CA ARG A 343 16.98 12.32 13.29
C ARG A 343 16.72 11.25 12.25
N GLN A 344 17.02 9.99 12.52
CA GLN A 344 16.64 8.88 11.65
C GLN A 344 15.12 8.84 11.43
N ALA A 345 14.35 8.96 12.51
CA ALA A 345 12.89 8.98 12.45
C ALA A 345 12.37 10.22 11.71
N SER A 346 12.97 11.38 11.93
CA SER A 346 12.65 12.64 11.25
C SER A 346 12.96 12.57 9.75
N LEU A 347 14.12 12.04 9.35
CA LEU A 347 14.47 11.80 7.94
C LEU A 347 13.51 10.83 7.29
N ARG A 348 13.20 9.71 7.97
CA ARG A 348 12.25 8.71 7.48
C ARG A 348 10.85 9.30 7.32
N LYS A 349 10.42 10.13 8.26
CA LYS A 349 9.12 10.82 8.22
C LYS A 349 9.08 11.85 7.09
N ALA A 350 10.10 12.68 6.96
CA ALA A 350 10.22 13.66 5.87
C ALA A 350 10.26 12.95 4.50
N TYR A 351 11.05 11.89 4.37
CA TYR A 351 11.09 11.05 3.17
C TYR A 351 9.77 10.32 2.91
N ALA A 352 9.10 9.80 3.93
CA ALA A 352 7.78 9.15 3.79
C ALA A 352 6.68 10.15 3.41
N ASN A 353 6.74 11.38 3.92
CA ASN A 353 5.86 12.48 3.51
C ASN A 353 6.14 12.89 2.06
N MET A 354 7.39 12.84 1.61
CA MET A 354 7.74 12.99 0.18
C MET A 354 7.34 11.77 -0.67
N ARG A 355 7.29 10.58 -0.07
CA ARG A 355 6.86 9.30 -0.66
C ARG A 355 5.36 9.07 -0.50
N LEU A 356 4.58 10.05 -0.02
CA LEU A 356 3.12 9.98 -0.02
C LEU A 356 2.69 9.61 -1.43
N GLU A 357 2.05 8.45 -1.53
CA GLU A 357 1.43 7.89 -2.73
C GLU A 357 0.76 9.03 -3.46
N THR A 358 1.10 9.19 -4.75
CA THR A 358 0.68 10.28 -5.63
C THR A 358 -0.56 11.01 -5.10
N PRO A 359 -0.48 12.25 -4.58
CA PRO A 359 -1.64 12.99 -4.10
C PRO A 359 -2.44 13.45 -5.32
N PHE A 360 -3.05 12.47 -5.99
CA PHE A 360 -4.02 12.67 -7.03
C PHE A 360 -5.36 12.88 -6.34
N PHE A 361 -6.03 14.01 -6.58
CA PHE A 361 -7.40 14.19 -6.13
C PHE A 361 -8.37 14.34 -7.31
N ALA A 362 -9.62 13.99 -7.08
CA ALA A 362 -10.69 14.24 -8.05
C ALA A 362 -11.93 14.78 -7.34
N VAL A 363 -12.42 15.95 -7.77
CA VAL A 363 -13.74 16.46 -7.37
C VAL A 363 -14.78 15.86 -8.31
N ILE A 364 -15.27 14.68 -7.97
CA ILE A 364 -16.10 13.84 -8.86
C ILE A 364 -17.58 14.25 -8.88
N GLY A 365 -17.99 15.14 -7.98
CA GLY A 365 -19.38 15.53 -7.87
C GLY A 365 -19.71 16.45 -6.70
N VAL A 366 -20.94 16.94 -6.61
CA VAL A 366 -22.03 16.72 -7.60
C VAL A 366 -22.32 17.98 -8.39
N MET A 367 -22.74 17.82 -9.65
CA MET A 367 -23.11 18.95 -10.50
C MET A 367 -24.12 19.87 -9.80
N LYS A 368 -23.83 21.18 -9.87
CA LYS A 368 -24.56 22.27 -9.20
C LYS A 368 -24.42 22.34 -7.68
N CYS A 369 -23.44 21.64 -7.09
CA CYS A 369 -23.17 21.69 -5.65
C CYS A 369 -21.96 22.54 -5.25
N GLY A 370 -21.43 23.40 -6.13
CA GLY A 370 -20.29 24.27 -5.80
C GLY A 370 -18.91 23.67 -6.12
N THR A 371 -18.85 22.60 -6.91
CA THR A 371 -17.59 21.96 -7.35
C THR A 371 -16.61 22.92 -8.04
N THR A 372 -17.11 23.96 -8.73
CA THR A 372 -16.25 24.99 -9.33
C THR A 372 -15.54 25.80 -8.27
N SER A 373 -16.29 26.30 -7.27
CA SER A 373 -15.73 27.04 -6.16
C SER A 373 -14.69 26.21 -5.41
N VAL A 374 -15.04 24.97 -5.04
CA VAL A 374 -14.11 24.06 -4.35
C VAL A 374 -12.82 23.88 -5.15
N TYR A 375 -12.91 23.56 -6.44
CA TYR A 375 -11.73 23.35 -7.27
C TYR A 375 -10.89 24.63 -7.42
N ASP A 376 -11.52 25.78 -7.60
CA ASP A 376 -10.83 27.06 -7.69
C ASP A 376 -10.13 27.41 -6.37
N TYR A 377 -10.75 27.13 -5.22
CA TYR A 377 -10.15 27.31 -3.89
C TYR A 377 -8.96 26.37 -3.67
N ILE A 378 -9.07 25.09 -4.07
CA ILE A 378 -7.95 24.13 -3.97
C ILE A 378 -6.75 24.65 -4.78
N THR A 379 -7.00 25.11 -6.01
CA THR A 379 -5.93 25.52 -6.95
C THR A 379 -5.31 26.88 -6.66
N GLN A 380 -5.77 27.60 -5.63
CA GLN A 380 -5.05 28.76 -5.10
C GLN A 380 -3.79 28.34 -4.31
N ASN A 381 -3.73 27.10 -3.81
CA ASN A 381 -2.57 26.59 -3.12
C ASN A 381 -1.41 26.33 -4.12
N PRO A 382 -0.21 26.90 -3.91
CA PRO A 382 0.93 26.74 -4.81
C PRO A 382 1.46 25.30 -4.93
N GLN A 383 1.10 24.41 -4.01
CA GLN A 383 1.39 22.97 -4.09
C GLN A 383 0.50 22.24 -5.09
N VAL A 384 -0.59 22.86 -5.56
CA VAL A 384 -1.55 22.24 -6.47
C VAL A 384 -1.32 22.69 -7.90
N VAL A 385 -1.08 21.74 -8.81
CA VAL A 385 -1.05 22.02 -10.24
C VAL A 385 -2.42 21.79 -10.86
N ARG A 386 -3.01 22.89 -11.36
CA ARG A 386 -4.33 22.93 -12.00
C ARG A 386 -4.31 22.30 -13.39
N CYS A 387 -5.35 21.54 -13.75
CA CYS A 387 -5.58 21.14 -15.15
C CYS A 387 -5.65 22.34 -16.09
N ARG A 388 -5.23 22.17 -17.35
CA ARG A 388 -5.36 23.17 -18.42
C ARG A 388 -6.80 23.65 -18.59
N GLN A 389 -7.76 22.75 -18.38
CA GLN A 389 -9.18 23.03 -18.40
C GLN A 389 -9.87 22.29 -17.25
N LYS A 390 -10.75 22.99 -16.53
CA LYS A 390 -11.68 22.37 -15.59
C LYS A 390 -12.68 21.50 -16.36
N GLU A 391 -13.08 20.39 -15.77
CA GLU A 391 -13.94 19.37 -16.41
C GLU A 391 -13.24 18.80 -17.66
N PRO A 392 -12.06 18.17 -17.52
CA PRO A 392 -11.37 17.54 -18.64
C PRO A 392 -12.19 16.41 -19.27
N HIS A 393 -13.18 15.85 -18.55
CA HIS A 393 -14.09 14.82 -19.07
C HIS A 393 -13.36 13.58 -19.61
N PHE A 394 -12.22 13.28 -18.97
CA PHE A 394 -11.27 12.28 -19.43
C PHE A 394 -11.85 10.86 -19.31
N PHE A 395 -12.58 10.56 -18.23
CA PHE A 395 -13.12 9.22 -17.97
C PHE A 395 -14.56 9.03 -18.45
N ASP A 396 -15.25 10.09 -18.91
CA ASP A 396 -16.66 10.05 -19.27
C ASP A 396 -16.86 10.09 -20.80
N TRP A 397 -17.34 11.18 -21.39
CA TRP A 397 -17.69 11.23 -22.82
C TRP A 397 -16.48 11.43 -23.75
N GLN A 398 -15.31 11.85 -23.25
CA GLN A 398 -14.08 11.90 -24.06
C GLN A 398 -13.29 10.59 -24.05
N PHE A 399 -13.66 9.61 -23.23
CA PHE A 399 -12.82 8.43 -22.98
C PHE A 399 -12.42 7.68 -24.27
N GLU A 400 -13.34 7.50 -25.21
CA GLU A 400 -13.03 6.83 -26.49
C GLU A 400 -12.01 7.63 -27.33
N LYS A 401 -12.11 8.97 -27.32
CA LYS A 401 -11.14 9.83 -28.01
C LYS A 401 -9.78 9.78 -27.34
N VAL A 402 -9.76 9.74 -26.00
CA VAL A 402 -8.54 9.55 -25.21
C VAL A 402 -7.90 8.21 -25.56
N GLN A 403 -8.66 7.12 -25.61
CA GLN A 403 -8.14 5.80 -25.97
C GLN A 403 -7.59 5.77 -27.40
N ALA A 404 -8.28 6.40 -28.35
CA ALA A 404 -7.82 6.47 -29.74
C ALA A 404 -6.60 7.40 -29.96
N PHE A 405 -6.28 8.28 -29.01
CA PHE A 405 -5.16 9.20 -29.13
C PHE A 405 -3.81 8.47 -29.28
N LYS A 406 -2.98 8.93 -30.23
CA LYS A 406 -1.64 8.40 -30.49
C LYS A 406 -0.60 9.48 -30.22
N PHE A 407 0.42 9.13 -29.44
CA PHE A 407 1.53 10.03 -29.14
C PHE A 407 2.46 10.23 -30.34
N SER A 408 3.03 11.42 -30.45
CA SER A 408 4.33 11.61 -31.10
C SER A 408 5.45 11.24 -30.13
N LYS A 409 6.64 10.90 -30.63
CA LYS A 409 7.80 10.57 -29.77
C LYS A 409 8.12 11.68 -28.76
N LYS A 410 8.11 12.93 -29.20
CA LYS A 410 8.36 14.10 -28.33
C LYS A 410 7.32 14.19 -27.22
N LEU A 411 6.03 14.11 -27.58
CA LEU A 411 4.95 14.26 -26.61
C LEU A 411 4.91 13.11 -25.60
N ARG A 412 5.25 11.90 -26.04
CA ARG A 412 5.38 10.75 -25.14
C ARG A 412 6.46 11.00 -24.08
N ASN A 413 7.64 11.47 -24.50
CA ASN A 413 8.73 11.76 -23.57
C ASN A 413 8.34 12.84 -22.55
N GLU A 414 7.65 13.90 -22.98
CA GLU A 414 7.14 14.94 -22.08
C GLU A 414 6.11 14.38 -21.09
N ALA A 415 5.19 13.54 -21.56
CA ALA A 415 4.21 12.87 -20.71
C ALA A 415 4.86 11.90 -19.72
N GLU A 416 5.89 11.15 -20.13
CA GLU A 416 6.65 10.25 -19.25
C GLU A 416 7.42 11.02 -18.18
N GLN A 417 8.00 12.18 -18.52
CA GLN A 417 8.67 13.06 -17.56
C GLN A 417 7.67 13.68 -16.59
N ALA A 418 6.54 14.19 -17.08
CA ALA A 418 5.48 14.75 -16.26
C ALA A 418 4.87 13.68 -15.34
N ALA A 419 4.62 12.47 -15.88
CA ALA A 419 4.17 11.33 -15.11
C ALA A 419 5.21 10.93 -14.05
N GLY A 420 6.50 10.86 -14.38
CA GLY A 420 7.54 10.54 -13.39
C GLY A 420 7.70 11.59 -12.29
N ARG A 421 7.30 12.85 -12.55
CA ARG A 421 7.29 13.94 -11.56
C ARG A 421 6.01 13.96 -10.73
N ALA A 422 4.86 13.72 -11.36
CA ALA A 422 3.56 13.71 -10.70
C ALA A 422 3.30 12.37 -9.96
N CYS A 423 3.85 11.27 -10.46
CA CYS A 423 3.69 9.89 -10.01
C CYS A 423 5.07 9.24 -9.91
N LEU A 424 5.62 9.10 -8.70
CA LEU A 424 6.86 8.34 -8.53
C LEU A 424 6.63 6.86 -8.83
N ASP A 425 7.65 6.24 -9.44
CA ASP A 425 7.78 4.90 -10.06
C ASP A 425 7.22 3.66 -9.30
N SER A 426 6.51 3.81 -8.18
CA SER A 426 6.15 2.73 -7.25
C SER A 426 4.64 2.49 -7.03
N SER A 427 3.74 3.31 -7.56
CA SER A 427 2.31 2.99 -7.51
C SER A 427 2.00 1.88 -8.54
N PRO A 428 1.28 0.80 -8.20
CA PRO A 428 0.87 -0.23 -9.15
C PRO A 428 -0.22 0.33 -10.08
N VAL A 429 0.21 1.16 -11.03
CA VAL A 429 -0.63 1.71 -12.09
C VAL A 429 -0.92 0.59 -13.07
N ALA A 430 -2.18 0.16 -13.14
CA ALA A 430 -2.62 -0.91 -14.02
C ALA A 430 -2.59 -0.48 -15.50
N ASP A 431 -2.88 0.79 -15.79
CA ASP A 431 -2.92 1.33 -17.15
C ASP A 431 -1.97 2.52 -17.32
N LYS A 432 -0.69 2.22 -17.58
CA LYS A 432 0.36 3.23 -17.76
C LYS A 432 0.11 4.11 -18.97
N GLU A 433 -0.44 3.57 -20.06
CA GLU A 433 -0.68 4.35 -21.28
C GLU A 433 -1.80 5.38 -21.05
N LEU A 434 -2.86 4.99 -20.35
CA LEU A 434 -3.93 5.92 -19.97
C LEU A 434 -3.43 7.00 -18.99
N LEU A 435 -2.53 6.65 -18.07
CA LEU A 435 -1.89 7.64 -17.18
C LEU A 435 -1.10 8.69 -17.99
N LEU A 436 -0.28 8.27 -18.95
CA LEU A 436 0.46 9.21 -19.81
C LEU A 436 -0.48 10.13 -20.57
N LYS A 437 -1.59 9.60 -21.10
CA LYS A 437 -2.62 10.40 -21.78
C LYS A 437 -3.29 11.37 -20.82
N PHE A 438 -3.48 10.97 -19.58
CA PHE A 438 -4.06 11.82 -18.55
C PHE A 438 -3.17 13.01 -18.20
N MET A 439 -1.83 12.86 -18.26
CA MET A 439 -0.90 13.97 -18.08
C MET A 439 -1.08 15.10 -19.10
N LEU A 440 -1.65 14.82 -20.27
CA LEU A 440 -1.96 15.84 -21.28
C LEU A 440 -3.03 16.85 -20.81
N ALA A 441 -3.84 16.48 -19.81
CA ALA A 441 -4.79 17.40 -19.20
C ALA A 441 -4.11 18.50 -18.38
N TYR A 442 -2.80 18.40 -18.12
CA TYR A 442 -2.04 19.31 -17.29
C TYR A 442 -1.03 20.14 -18.08
N PRO A 443 -0.62 21.31 -17.55
CA PRO A 443 0.58 21.99 -17.99
C PRO A 443 1.82 21.15 -17.60
N MET A 444 2.20 20.21 -18.47
CA MET A 444 3.34 19.30 -18.23
C MET A 444 4.64 20.06 -17.96
N ASP A 445 4.85 21.21 -18.59
CA ASP A 445 5.96 22.11 -18.31
C ASP A 445 5.98 22.58 -16.85
N GLN A 446 4.82 22.91 -16.27
CA GLN A 446 4.72 23.24 -14.84
C GLN A 446 4.95 22.02 -13.97
N LEU A 447 4.43 20.83 -14.33
CA LEU A 447 4.69 19.59 -13.58
C LEU A 447 6.18 19.23 -13.58
N ILE A 448 6.86 19.43 -14.71
CA ILE A 448 8.27 19.13 -14.89
C ILE A 448 9.15 20.16 -14.17
N ALA A 449 8.79 21.44 -14.24
CA ALA A 449 9.57 22.55 -13.69
C ALA A 449 9.34 22.80 -12.19
N ASN A 450 8.20 22.36 -11.64
CA ASN A 450 7.87 22.59 -10.25
C ASN A 450 8.85 21.84 -9.33
N ARG A 451 9.46 22.61 -8.42
CA ARG A 451 10.50 22.13 -7.48
C ARG A 451 9.94 21.84 -6.09
N HIS A 452 8.64 22.04 -5.87
CA HIS A 452 7.99 21.80 -4.58
C HIS A 452 8.01 20.30 -4.24
N LYS A 453 8.31 19.98 -2.99
CA LYS A 453 8.51 18.60 -2.49
C LYS A 453 7.27 17.70 -2.61
N THR A 454 6.08 18.30 -2.67
CA THR A 454 4.75 17.67 -2.54
C THR A 454 3.81 18.30 -3.55
N ILE A 455 4.03 18.02 -4.83
CA ILE A 455 3.12 18.48 -5.87
C ILE A 455 1.86 17.63 -5.83
N VAL A 456 0.74 18.29 -5.57
CA VAL A 456 -0.61 17.72 -5.65
C VAL A 456 -1.19 18.02 -7.03
N THR A 457 -1.75 17.01 -7.68
CA THR A 457 -2.46 17.21 -8.96
C THR A 457 -3.86 16.67 -8.83
N GLY A 458 -4.79 17.31 -9.51
CA GLY A 458 -6.16 16.84 -9.47
C GLY A 458 -7.04 17.56 -10.45
N GLU A 459 -8.22 16.99 -10.66
CA GLU A 459 -9.20 17.51 -11.59
C GLU A 459 -10.58 17.61 -10.92
N ALA A 460 -11.51 18.28 -11.61
CA ALA A 460 -12.88 18.41 -11.15
C ALA A 460 -13.84 18.20 -12.32
N THR A 461 -14.44 17.01 -12.39
CA THR A 461 -15.48 16.65 -13.36
C THR A 461 -16.74 16.15 -12.63
N PRO A 462 -17.72 17.03 -12.36
CA PRO A 462 -18.87 16.71 -11.51
C PRO A 462 -19.82 15.64 -12.03
N SER A 463 -19.70 15.25 -13.31
CA SER A 463 -20.46 14.17 -13.93
C SER A 463 -19.92 12.79 -13.57
N TYR A 464 -18.71 12.68 -13.04
CA TYR A 464 -18.09 11.38 -12.75
C TYR A 464 -18.91 10.54 -11.79
N LEU A 465 -19.44 11.14 -10.70
CA LEU A 465 -20.26 10.41 -9.74
C LEU A 465 -21.43 9.65 -10.40
N LEU A 466 -22.05 10.24 -11.43
CA LEU A 466 -23.19 9.67 -12.16
C LEU A 466 -22.78 8.53 -13.11
N GLY A 467 -21.50 8.38 -13.44
CA GLY A 467 -21.03 7.30 -14.30
C GLY A 467 -20.75 5.97 -13.58
N GLY A 468 -21.06 5.89 -12.29
CA GLY A 468 -21.07 4.62 -11.54
C GLY A 468 -19.72 3.90 -11.49
N GLN A 469 -19.78 2.57 -11.40
CA GLN A 469 -18.59 1.71 -11.32
C GLN A 469 -17.73 1.81 -12.58
N ARG A 470 -18.35 2.05 -13.75
CA ARG A 470 -17.64 2.20 -15.02
C ARG A 470 -16.59 3.31 -14.97
N LEU A 471 -16.98 4.50 -14.49
CA LEU A 471 -16.05 5.63 -14.41
C LEU A 471 -15.08 5.50 -13.24
N ALA A 472 -15.55 4.99 -12.09
CA ALA A 472 -14.70 4.73 -10.93
C ALA A 472 -13.57 3.74 -11.29
N THR A 473 -13.86 2.68 -12.05
CA THR A 473 -12.86 1.68 -12.47
C THR A 473 -11.82 2.28 -13.43
N ARG A 474 -12.25 3.14 -14.37
CA ARG A 474 -11.34 3.86 -15.27
C ARG A 474 -10.39 4.80 -14.51
N LEU A 475 -10.89 5.45 -13.46
CA LEU A 475 -10.03 6.28 -12.59
C LEU A 475 -9.07 5.42 -11.77
N LYS A 476 -9.55 4.30 -11.19
CA LYS A 476 -8.74 3.39 -10.37
C LYS A 476 -7.57 2.79 -11.13
N SER A 477 -7.71 2.54 -12.44
CA SER A 477 -6.64 1.94 -13.24
C SER A 477 -5.40 2.83 -13.37
N ILE A 478 -5.55 4.15 -13.21
CA ILE A 478 -4.44 5.11 -13.27
C ILE A 478 -4.07 5.71 -11.90
N ALA A 479 -5.03 5.78 -10.98
CA ALA A 479 -4.85 6.40 -9.66
C ALA A 479 -5.57 5.58 -8.58
N PRO A 480 -5.02 4.41 -8.17
CA PRO A 480 -5.67 3.54 -7.20
C PRO A 480 -5.85 4.21 -5.83
N ASN A 481 -4.93 5.08 -5.44
CA ASN A 481 -4.92 5.76 -4.13
C ASN A 481 -5.47 7.21 -4.19
N VAL A 482 -6.25 7.54 -5.24
CA VAL A 482 -6.86 8.87 -5.44
C VAL A 482 -7.67 9.34 -4.22
N LYS A 483 -7.58 10.63 -3.90
CA LYS A 483 -8.43 11.31 -2.91
C LYS A 483 -9.67 11.89 -3.59
N LEU A 484 -10.84 11.36 -3.26
CA LEU A 484 -12.11 11.71 -3.90
C LEU A 484 -12.86 12.73 -3.05
N VAL A 485 -13.17 13.89 -3.64
CA VAL A 485 -13.94 14.95 -2.97
C VAL A 485 -15.34 15.00 -3.57
N VAL A 486 -16.35 14.91 -2.72
CA VAL A 486 -17.76 14.98 -3.10
C VAL A 486 -18.43 16.10 -2.32
N ILE A 487 -18.87 17.15 -3.01
CA ILE A 487 -19.68 18.22 -2.42
C ILE A 487 -21.14 18.04 -2.79
N MET A 488 -22.01 18.09 -1.78
CA MET A 488 -23.46 17.88 -1.88
C MET A 488 -24.23 19.10 -1.40
N ARG A 489 -25.48 19.19 -1.81
CA ARG A 489 -26.45 20.16 -1.31
C ARG A 489 -27.83 19.53 -1.33
N ASP A 490 -28.82 20.21 -0.77
CA ASP A 490 -30.23 19.82 -0.89
C ASP A 490 -30.57 19.42 -2.35
N PRO A 491 -30.98 18.15 -2.59
CA PRO A 491 -31.17 17.61 -3.93
C PRO A 491 -32.33 18.28 -4.68
N VAL A 492 -33.33 18.81 -3.98
CA VAL A 492 -34.44 19.60 -4.56
C VAL A 492 -33.90 20.91 -5.10
N LYS A 493 -33.15 21.65 -4.27
CA LYS A 493 -32.49 22.87 -4.71
C LYS A 493 -31.56 22.53 -5.89
N ARG A 494 -30.78 21.46 -5.81
CA ARG A 494 -29.82 21.02 -6.85
C ARG A 494 -30.48 20.84 -8.21
N ALA A 495 -31.59 20.10 -8.27
CA ALA A 495 -32.36 19.91 -9.49
C ALA A 495 -32.78 21.26 -10.09
N TYR A 496 -33.27 22.18 -9.26
CA TYR A 496 -33.69 23.50 -9.71
C TYR A 496 -32.56 24.35 -10.27
N SER A 497 -31.39 24.36 -9.63
CA SER A 497 -30.25 25.11 -10.17
C SER A 497 -29.71 24.52 -11.46
N GLN A 498 -29.86 23.21 -11.68
CA GLN A 498 -29.56 22.61 -12.99
C GLN A 498 -30.53 23.14 -14.04
N TYR A 499 -31.84 23.16 -13.76
CA TYR A 499 -32.85 23.71 -14.66
C TYR A 499 -32.55 25.17 -15.03
N GLN A 500 -32.27 26.00 -14.04
CA GLN A 500 -31.97 27.41 -14.26
C GLN A 500 -30.66 27.63 -15.04
N MET A 501 -29.68 26.73 -14.88
CA MET A 501 -28.47 26.75 -15.68
C MET A 501 -28.76 26.40 -17.14
N THR A 502 -29.59 25.39 -17.41
CA THR A 502 -29.92 24.94 -18.76
C THR A 502 -30.85 25.92 -19.49
N LYS A 503 -31.75 26.61 -18.77
CA LYS A 503 -32.67 27.61 -19.34
C LYS A 503 -31.97 28.93 -19.71
N ASP A 504 -30.85 29.24 -19.07
CA ASP A 504 -30.19 30.54 -19.22
C ASP A 504 -29.65 30.76 -20.66
N PRO A 505 -30.15 31.80 -21.37
CA PRO A 505 -29.75 32.09 -22.74
C PRO A 505 -28.39 32.80 -22.85
N THR A 506 -27.78 33.20 -21.73
CA THR A 506 -26.51 33.94 -21.72
C THR A 506 -25.29 33.02 -21.78
N GLY A 507 -24.17 33.50 -22.33
CA GLY A 507 -22.90 32.76 -22.42
C GLY A 507 -22.41 32.57 -23.85
N THR A 508 -21.21 32.00 -24.01
CA THR A 508 -20.63 31.67 -25.32
C THR A 508 -21.37 30.51 -25.99
N GLU A 509 -21.24 30.37 -27.31
CA GLU A 509 -21.86 29.26 -28.05
C GLU A 509 -21.42 27.88 -27.54
N GLU A 510 -20.16 27.75 -27.13
CA GLU A 510 -19.67 26.53 -26.48
C GLU A 510 -20.32 26.30 -25.12
N GLN A 511 -20.49 27.35 -24.30
CA GLN A 511 -21.16 27.24 -23.01
C GLN A 511 -22.64 26.84 -23.17
N LYS A 512 -23.34 27.40 -24.15
CA LYS A 512 -24.73 27.02 -24.47
C LYS A 512 -24.81 25.56 -24.89
N LYS A 513 -23.92 25.13 -25.79
CA LYS A 513 -23.83 23.72 -26.23
C LYS A 513 -23.56 22.76 -25.05
N ARG A 514 -22.69 23.15 -24.11
CA ARG A 514 -22.35 22.38 -22.90
C ARG A 514 -23.47 22.31 -21.86
N ARG A 515 -24.32 23.34 -21.75
CA ARG A 515 -25.44 23.35 -20.79
C ARG A 515 -26.60 22.46 -21.22
N GLY A 516 -26.66 22.12 -22.51
CA GLY A 516 -27.82 21.50 -23.14
C GLY A 516 -28.92 22.52 -23.42
N ASN A 517 -30.02 22.07 -24.01
CA ASN A 517 -31.17 22.91 -24.33
C ASN A 517 -32.43 22.30 -23.71
N VAL A 518 -33.14 23.05 -22.87
CA VAL A 518 -34.43 22.62 -22.32
C VAL A 518 -35.57 22.65 -23.35
N ALA A 519 -35.32 23.12 -24.58
CA ALA A 519 -36.27 23.23 -25.69
C ALA A 519 -37.59 23.93 -25.30
N GLY A 520 -37.54 24.89 -24.36
CA GLY A 520 -38.71 25.58 -23.83
C GLY A 520 -39.53 24.81 -22.79
N LYS A 521 -39.13 23.60 -22.39
CA LYS A 521 -39.82 22.80 -21.36
C LYS A 521 -39.84 23.52 -20.00
N SER A 522 -40.97 23.38 -19.29
CA SER A 522 -41.08 23.80 -17.90
C SER A 522 -40.25 22.89 -16.99
N PHE A 523 -39.93 23.38 -15.78
CA PHE A 523 -39.25 22.57 -14.78
C PHE A 523 -40.10 21.35 -14.38
N GLU A 524 -41.41 21.54 -14.23
CA GLU A 524 -42.36 20.48 -13.89
C GLU A 524 -42.33 19.33 -14.90
N LEU A 525 -42.40 19.64 -16.20
CA LEU A 525 -42.40 18.61 -17.24
C LEU A 525 -41.12 17.79 -17.23
N LEU A 526 -39.96 18.44 -17.03
CA LEU A 526 -38.66 17.76 -16.96
C LEU A 526 -38.55 16.84 -15.73
N ILE A 527 -39.06 17.30 -14.59
CA ILE A 527 -39.10 16.49 -13.37
C ILE A 527 -40.03 15.29 -13.54
N ASP A 528 -41.17 15.48 -14.19
CA ASP A 528 -42.16 14.41 -14.38
C ASP A 528 -41.67 13.34 -15.36
N GLU A 529 -40.98 13.74 -16.42
CA GLU A 529 -40.28 12.83 -17.33
C GLU A 529 -39.21 12.00 -16.58
N ASP A 530 -38.37 12.66 -15.77
CA ASP A 530 -37.32 11.99 -14.99
C ASP A 530 -37.90 11.05 -13.93
N LEU A 531 -38.93 11.49 -13.18
CA LEU A 531 -39.60 10.68 -12.16
C LEU A 531 -40.27 9.46 -12.77
N LYS A 532 -40.89 9.61 -13.96
CA LYS A 532 -41.47 8.49 -14.69
C LYS A 532 -40.40 7.47 -15.07
N ALA A 533 -39.29 7.92 -15.65
CA ALA A 533 -38.18 7.03 -16.03
C ALA A 533 -37.56 6.31 -14.81
N LEU A 534 -37.44 7.01 -13.67
CA LEU A 534 -36.96 6.42 -12.42
C LEU A 534 -37.94 5.37 -11.87
N ARG A 535 -39.24 5.60 -11.92
CA ARG A 535 -40.26 4.61 -11.50
C ARG A 535 -40.26 3.37 -12.38
N GLU A 536 -40.07 3.51 -13.70
CA GLU A 536 -40.01 2.38 -14.64
C GLU A 536 -38.89 1.38 -14.31
N ILE A 537 -37.81 1.85 -13.67
CA ILE A 537 -36.70 0.99 -13.22
C ILE A 537 -36.80 0.58 -11.74
N GLY A 538 -37.88 0.96 -11.05
CA GLY A 538 -38.15 0.61 -9.65
C GLY A 538 -37.61 1.61 -8.62
N VAL A 539 -37.17 2.80 -9.04
CA VAL A 539 -36.84 3.89 -8.13
C VAL A 539 -38.12 4.69 -7.87
N ASP A 540 -38.83 4.33 -6.80
CA ASP A 540 -39.97 5.09 -6.30
C ASP A 540 -39.74 5.50 -4.83
N GLY A 541 -40.51 6.48 -4.34
CA GLY A 541 -40.36 7.00 -2.97
C GLY A 541 -40.74 6.01 -1.85
N ASN A 542 -41.17 4.79 -2.18
CA ASN A 542 -41.62 3.76 -1.23
C ASN A 542 -40.88 2.42 -1.38
N ALA A 543 -40.15 2.19 -2.47
CA ALA A 543 -39.49 0.93 -2.80
C ALA A 543 -37.97 1.05 -2.62
N LYS A 544 -37.39 0.16 -1.80
CA LYS A 544 -35.95 -0.02 -1.69
C LYS A 544 -35.44 -0.75 -2.94
N ILE A 545 -35.09 0.00 -3.98
CA ILE A 545 -34.28 -0.52 -5.07
C ILE A 545 -32.88 -0.84 -4.54
N ASP A 546 -32.35 -2.01 -4.89
CA ASP A 546 -30.97 -2.32 -4.56
C ASP A 546 -30.02 -1.48 -5.45
N SER A 547 -28.88 -1.13 -4.88
CA SER A 547 -27.93 -0.23 -5.53
C SER A 547 -27.34 -0.80 -6.83
N GLN A 548 -27.29 -2.13 -7.01
CA GLN A 548 -26.78 -2.75 -8.23
C GLN A 548 -27.81 -2.64 -9.37
N THR A 549 -29.09 -2.85 -9.08
CA THR A 549 -30.16 -2.60 -10.08
C THR A 549 -30.14 -1.15 -10.55
N PHE A 550 -29.85 -0.19 -9.67
CA PHE A 550 -29.67 1.22 -10.07
C PHE A 550 -28.45 1.43 -10.97
N GLU A 551 -27.32 0.76 -10.71
CA GLU A 551 -26.15 0.77 -11.61
C GLU A 551 -26.54 0.25 -13.01
N ASP A 552 -27.10 -0.96 -13.06
CA ASP A 552 -27.33 -1.70 -14.30
C ASP A 552 -28.41 -1.06 -15.18
N LYS A 553 -29.47 -0.54 -14.56
CA LYS A 553 -30.62 0.03 -15.29
C LYS A 553 -30.51 1.54 -15.51
N TYR A 554 -29.89 2.28 -14.59
CA TYR A 554 -29.82 3.75 -14.67
C TYR A 554 -28.43 4.26 -15.03
N LEU A 555 -27.41 4.00 -14.21
CA LEU A 555 -26.10 4.68 -14.33
C LEU A 555 -25.36 4.28 -15.61
N VAL A 556 -25.40 2.99 -15.98
CA VAL A 556 -24.78 2.50 -17.23
C VAL A 556 -25.38 3.16 -18.48
N ASN A 557 -26.71 3.35 -18.47
CA ASN A 557 -27.49 3.88 -19.59
C ASN A 557 -27.58 5.41 -19.60
N THR A 558 -27.21 6.06 -18.49
CA THR A 558 -27.26 7.52 -18.39
C THR A 558 -26.19 8.14 -19.28
N PRO A 559 -26.55 9.11 -20.15
CA PRO A 559 -25.58 9.78 -21.01
C PRO A 559 -24.46 10.42 -20.20
N THR A 560 -23.21 10.16 -20.59
CA THR A 560 -22.01 10.74 -19.98
C THR A 560 -21.68 12.12 -20.53
N GLY A 561 -22.34 12.54 -21.61
CA GLY A 561 -22.14 13.84 -22.25
C GLY A 561 -22.64 15.02 -21.43
N HIS A 562 -22.33 16.21 -21.93
CA HIS A 562 -22.90 17.47 -21.48
C HIS A 562 -24.41 17.49 -21.70
N GLY A 563 -25.20 18.05 -20.77
CA GLY A 563 -26.58 18.43 -21.08
C GLY A 563 -27.65 18.25 -20.02
N SER A 564 -28.88 18.46 -20.50
CA SER A 564 -30.15 18.66 -19.82
C SER A 564 -30.85 17.36 -19.43
N HIS A 565 -30.15 16.49 -18.69
CA HIS A 565 -30.67 15.19 -18.28
C HIS A 565 -30.37 14.89 -16.81
N SER A 566 -31.17 13.99 -16.23
CA SER A 566 -31.03 13.55 -14.84
C SER A 566 -31.09 14.74 -13.86
N TYR A 567 -32.15 15.53 -13.96
CA TYR A 567 -32.52 16.53 -12.97
C TYR A 567 -32.89 15.89 -11.62
N VAL A 568 -33.53 14.72 -11.64
CA VAL A 568 -33.87 13.99 -10.41
C VAL A 568 -32.78 12.97 -10.05
N GLY A 569 -32.41 12.09 -10.98
CA GLY A 569 -31.52 10.95 -10.67
C GLY A 569 -30.15 11.35 -10.09
N ARG A 570 -29.56 12.47 -10.53
CA ARG A 570 -28.31 13.01 -9.96
C ARG A 570 -28.40 13.34 -8.47
N GLY A 571 -29.59 13.61 -7.95
CA GLY A 571 -29.84 13.87 -6.52
C GLY A 571 -29.90 12.60 -5.65
N LEU A 572 -29.92 11.41 -6.25
CA LEU A 572 -29.92 10.13 -5.55
C LEU A 572 -28.49 9.77 -5.11
N TYR A 573 -27.96 10.53 -4.14
CA TYR A 573 -26.55 10.46 -3.74
C TYR A 573 -26.16 9.10 -3.15
N ALA A 574 -26.98 8.53 -2.26
CA ALA A 574 -26.68 7.26 -1.60
C ALA A 574 -26.50 6.12 -2.61
N LEU A 575 -27.40 6.02 -3.60
CA LEU A 575 -27.34 4.98 -4.64
C LEU A 575 -26.07 5.09 -5.50
N GLN A 576 -25.67 6.31 -5.86
CA GLN A 576 -24.43 6.55 -6.61
C GLN A 576 -23.19 6.22 -5.75
N LEU A 577 -23.14 6.69 -4.51
CA LEU A 577 -21.99 6.47 -3.61
C LEU A 577 -21.77 5.00 -3.28
N LYS A 578 -22.85 4.22 -3.10
CA LYS A 578 -22.76 2.76 -2.92
C LYS A 578 -22.03 2.06 -4.06
N GLN A 579 -22.11 2.56 -5.30
CA GLN A 579 -21.36 2.00 -6.43
C GLN A 579 -19.89 2.38 -6.37
N TRP A 580 -19.61 3.62 -6.00
CA TRP A 580 -18.23 4.09 -5.83
C TRP A 580 -17.50 3.38 -4.69
N PHE A 581 -18.19 3.07 -3.60
CA PHE A 581 -17.64 2.30 -2.46
C PHE A 581 -17.31 0.84 -2.78
N LYS A 582 -17.87 0.28 -3.86
CA LYS A 582 -17.45 -1.05 -4.36
C LYS A 582 -16.07 -0.99 -5.04
N VAL A 583 -15.67 0.17 -5.53
CA VAL A 583 -14.42 0.36 -6.28
C VAL A 583 -13.33 0.96 -5.40
N PHE A 584 -13.67 1.95 -4.58
CA PHE A 584 -12.74 2.64 -3.69
C PHE A 584 -13.17 2.50 -2.23
N PRO A 585 -12.23 2.29 -1.30
CA PRO A 585 -12.49 2.27 0.14
C PRO A 585 -12.99 3.64 0.64
N ARG A 586 -13.79 3.64 1.70
CA ARG A 586 -14.48 4.84 2.23
C ARG A 586 -13.51 5.94 2.68
N GLU A 587 -12.31 5.56 3.11
CA GLU A 587 -11.24 6.43 3.60
C GLU A 587 -10.65 7.30 2.48
N GLN A 588 -10.86 6.91 1.22
CA GLN A 588 -10.49 7.71 0.05
C GLN A 588 -11.53 8.77 -0.30
N PHE A 589 -12.58 8.98 0.51
CA PHE A 589 -13.61 9.99 0.25
C PHE A 589 -13.69 11.05 1.35
N LEU A 590 -13.72 12.31 0.91
CA LEU A 590 -14.14 13.46 1.70
C LEU A 590 -15.49 13.97 1.19
N PHE A 591 -16.42 14.15 2.12
CA PHE A 591 -17.75 14.67 1.85
C PHE A 591 -17.89 16.09 2.39
N LEU A 592 -18.38 17.01 1.55
CA LEU A 592 -18.62 18.40 1.89
C LEU A 592 -20.10 18.74 1.71
N LYS A 593 -20.59 19.69 2.51
CA LYS A 593 -21.92 20.26 2.37
C LYS A 593 -21.80 21.70 1.89
N LEU A 594 -22.52 22.07 0.82
CA LEU A 594 -22.46 23.41 0.26
C LEU A 594 -22.85 24.50 1.27
N ASP A 595 -23.82 24.20 2.14
CA ASP A 595 -24.27 25.16 3.15
C ASP A 595 -23.18 25.43 4.21
N ASP A 596 -22.33 24.46 4.51
CA ASP A 596 -21.23 24.65 5.47
C ASP A 596 -20.04 25.36 4.81
N LEU A 597 -19.75 25.03 3.55
CA LEU A 597 -18.78 25.79 2.75
C LEU A 597 -19.19 27.26 2.61
N ALA A 598 -20.48 27.55 2.48
CA ALA A 598 -20.99 28.92 2.41
C ALA A 598 -20.90 29.69 3.74
N LYS A 599 -20.90 28.99 4.88
CA LYS A 599 -20.73 29.62 6.21
C LYS A 599 -19.27 29.96 6.49
N ASP A 600 -18.37 29.02 6.20
CA ASP A 600 -16.94 29.18 6.48
C ASP A 600 -16.11 28.45 5.41
N VAL A 601 -15.71 29.22 4.39
CA VAL A 601 -14.89 28.72 3.28
C VAL A 601 -13.53 28.21 3.80
N GLN A 602 -12.89 28.96 4.69
CA GLN A 602 -11.52 28.64 5.11
C GLN A 602 -11.50 27.35 5.96
N SER A 603 -12.43 27.20 6.91
CA SER A 603 -12.51 26.00 7.75
C SER A 603 -12.78 24.74 6.92
N GLU A 604 -13.74 24.78 5.98
CA GLU A 604 -14.00 23.62 5.12
C GLU A 604 -12.82 23.29 4.22
N MET A 605 -12.13 24.30 3.69
CA MET A 605 -10.99 24.09 2.82
C MET A 605 -9.75 23.60 3.57
N ASN A 606 -9.56 23.95 4.84
CA ASN A 606 -8.53 23.34 5.69
C ASN A 606 -8.76 21.82 5.87
N LYS A 607 -10.02 21.36 5.87
CA LYS A 607 -10.31 19.90 5.83
C LYS A 607 -9.89 19.30 4.49
N VAL A 608 -10.15 19.99 3.39
CA VAL A 608 -9.76 19.55 2.05
C VAL A 608 -8.23 19.46 1.91
N PHE A 609 -7.49 20.49 2.32
CA PHE A 609 -6.02 20.51 2.24
C PHE A 609 -5.39 19.37 3.03
N ARG A 610 -5.81 19.18 4.28
CA ARG A 610 -5.36 18.04 5.11
C ARG A 610 -5.70 16.69 4.48
N PHE A 611 -6.87 16.56 3.87
CA PHE A 611 -7.31 15.31 3.24
C PHE A 611 -6.53 14.96 1.96
N ILE A 612 -6.24 15.96 1.11
CA ILE A 612 -5.47 15.76 -0.13
C ILE A 612 -3.96 15.73 0.11
N GLY A 613 -3.51 16.08 1.32
CA GLY A 613 -2.11 15.98 1.72
C GLY A 613 -1.23 17.18 1.32
N CYS A 614 -1.82 18.37 1.19
CA CYS A 614 -1.05 19.62 1.04
C CYS A 614 -1.13 20.47 2.32
N ASP A 615 -0.23 21.46 2.41
CA ASP A 615 -0.22 22.41 3.51
C ASP A 615 -1.50 23.24 3.49
N GLU A 616 -1.95 23.66 4.68
CA GLU A 616 -3.08 24.59 4.77
C GLU A 616 -2.68 25.91 4.12
N TYR A 617 -3.60 26.48 3.32
CA TYR A 617 -3.35 27.70 2.56
C TYR A 617 -4.48 28.70 2.78
N GLN A 618 -4.13 29.96 3.00
CA GLN A 618 -5.10 31.02 3.16
C GLN A 618 -5.75 31.34 1.81
N ILE A 619 -7.05 31.07 1.70
CA ILE A 619 -7.80 31.38 0.48
C ILE A 619 -8.06 32.88 0.46
N HIS A 620 -7.68 33.51 -0.64
CA HIS A 620 -7.84 34.94 -0.83
C HIS A 620 -9.14 35.25 -1.58
N ASP A 621 -9.43 34.50 -2.63
CA ASP A 621 -10.69 34.60 -3.36
C ASP A 621 -11.65 33.53 -2.85
N THR A 622 -12.55 33.95 -1.95
CA THR A 622 -13.62 33.11 -1.40
C THR A 622 -14.95 33.32 -2.12
N GLU A 623 -14.98 34.03 -3.26
CA GLU A 623 -16.25 34.34 -3.93
C GLU A 623 -16.88 33.07 -4.52
N PRO A 624 -18.18 32.81 -4.28
CA PRO A 624 -18.86 31.66 -4.86
C PRO A 624 -18.94 31.75 -6.39
N LYS A 625 -18.32 30.79 -7.07
CA LYS A 625 -18.33 30.72 -8.54
C LYS A 625 -19.64 30.13 -9.06
N ASN A 626 -20.13 30.68 -10.17
CA ASN A 626 -21.39 30.27 -10.82
C ASN A 626 -22.63 30.38 -9.91
N SER A 627 -22.60 31.32 -8.94
CA SER A 627 -23.77 31.70 -8.14
C SER A 627 -24.73 32.56 -8.97
N ARG A 628 -26.03 32.37 -8.77
CA ARG A 628 -27.08 33.13 -9.48
C ARG A 628 -28.29 33.27 -8.56
N LYS A 629 -29.02 34.37 -8.74
CA LYS A 629 -30.36 34.55 -8.17
C LYS A 629 -31.37 33.98 -9.15
N TYR A 630 -32.32 33.21 -8.64
CA TYR A 630 -33.37 32.59 -9.42
C TYR A 630 -34.72 32.93 -8.80
N GLU A 631 -35.76 32.93 -9.63
CA GLU A 631 -37.13 32.97 -9.12
C GLU A 631 -37.39 31.81 -8.14
N PRO A 632 -38.26 31.98 -7.15
CA PRO A 632 -38.67 30.89 -6.28
C PRO A 632 -39.24 29.72 -7.08
N MET A 633 -38.94 28.49 -6.66
CA MET A 633 -39.59 27.29 -7.19
C MET A 633 -41.06 27.29 -6.76
N ASP A 634 -41.93 26.80 -7.65
CA ASP A 634 -43.31 26.47 -7.30
C ASP A 634 -43.37 25.59 -6.02
N PRO A 635 -44.14 26.00 -4.98
CA PRO A 635 -44.24 25.25 -3.72
C PRO A 635 -44.71 23.80 -3.87
N GLU A 636 -45.61 23.51 -4.82
CA GLU A 636 -46.15 22.16 -5.02
C GLU A 636 -45.10 21.25 -5.67
N ILE A 637 -44.34 21.77 -6.65
CA ILE A 637 -43.20 21.03 -7.24
C ILE A 637 -42.14 20.76 -6.18
N LYS A 638 -41.87 21.75 -5.32
CA LYS A 638 -40.92 21.60 -4.21
C LYS A 638 -41.35 20.46 -3.29
N LYS A 639 -42.60 20.49 -2.80
CA LYS A 639 -43.15 19.46 -1.91
C LYS A 639 -43.13 18.07 -2.55
N LYS A 640 -43.45 17.98 -3.84
CA LYS A 640 -43.38 16.72 -4.63
C LYS A 640 -41.97 16.13 -4.65
N LEU A 641 -40.96 16.96 -4.88
CA LEU A 641 -39.56 16.53 -4.88
C LEU A 641 -39.05 16.19 -3.47
N GLU A 642 -39.43 16.97 -2.45
CA GLU A 642 -39.09 16.68 -1.05
C GLU A 642 -39.61 15.29 -0.65
N ALA A 643 -40.88 14.99 -0.93
CA ALA A 643 -41.48 13.68 -0.65
C ALA A 643 -40.78 12.54 -1.41
N PHE A 644 -40.34 12.79 -2.65
CA PHE A 644 -39.59 11.80 -3.42
C PHE A 644 -38.19 11.53 -2.84
N TYR A 645 -37.45 12.57 -2.45
CA TYR A 645 -36.08 12.41 -1.94
C TYR A 645 -36.02 11.96 -0.47
N GLU A 646 -37.06 12.19 0.34
CA GLU A 646 -37.08 11.85 1.77
C GLU A 646 -36.51 10.44 2.10
N PRO A 647 -36.99 9.32 1.50
CA PRO A 647 -36.45 7.99 1.79
C PRO A 647 -34.97 7.85 1.40
N HIS A 648 -34.55 8.47 0.29
CA HIS A 648 -33.18 8.41 -0.21
C HIS A 648 -32.22 9.29 0.61
N ASN A 649 -32.72 10.40 1.16
CA ASN A 649 -31.98 11.24 2.09
C ASN A 649 -31.79 10.54 3.44
N LYS A 650 -32.79 9.77 3.91
CA LYS A 650 -32.63 8.90 5.10
C LYS A 650 -31.52 7.88 4.89
N GLU A 651 -31.49 7.22 3.74
CA GLU A 651 -30.41 6.28 3.37
C GLU A 651 -29.03 6.97 3.28
N LEU A 652 -28.97 8.22 2.81
CA LEU A 652 -27.74 9.00 2.80
C LEU A 652 -27.25 9.33 4.22
N VAL A 653 -28.17 9.67 5.14
CA VAL A 653 -27.87 9.88 6.55
C VAL A 653 -27.37 8.60 7.21
N GLU A 654 -27.94 7.45 6.90
CA GLU A 654 -27.42 6.14 7.35
C GLU A 654 -25.99 5.90 6.83
N LEU A 655 -25.69 6.33 5.60
CA LEU A 655 -24.40 6.10 4.95
C LEU A 655 -23.29 7.05 5.44
N LEU A 656 -23.63 8.32 5.70
CA LEU A 656 -22.64 9.39 5.95
C LEU A 656 -22.81 10.11 7.30
N GLY A 657 -23.89 9.85 8.03
CA GLY A 657 -24.23 10.47 9.31
C GLY A 657 -25.21 11.65 9.22
N GLU A 658 -25.77 12.04 10.37
CA GLU A 658 -26.79 13.11 10.54
C GLU A 658 -26.39 14.47 9.95
N HIS A 659 -25.10 14.74 9.82
CA HIS A 659 -24.59 15.98 9.22
C HIS A 659 -25.07 16.17 7.76
N PHE A 660 -25.30 15.08 7.03
CA PHE A 660 -25.77 15.07 5.63
C PHE A 660 -27.29 14.98 5.49
N LYS A 661 -28.04 15.31 6.53
CA LYS A 661 -29.49 15.53 6.44
C LYS A 661 -29.80 16.80 5.64
N PHE A 662 -30.67 16.66 4.64
CA PHE A 662 -31.13 17.73 3.74
C PHE A 662 -32.61 18.00 3.91
#